data_AF-A0A3A9UAH9-F1
#
_entry.id   AF-A0A3A9UAH9-F1
#
_cell.length_a   1.000
_cell.length_b   1.000
_cell.length_c   1.000
_cell.angle_alpha   90.00
_cell.angle_beta   90.00
_cell.angle_gamma   90.00
#
_symmetry.space_group_name_H-M   'P 1'
#
loop_
_entity.id
_entity.type
_entity.pdbx_description
1 polymer ?
#
loop_
_entity_poly.entity_id
_entity_poly.type
_entity_poly.pdbx_seq_one_letter_code
_entity_poly.pdbx_strand_id
1 'polypeptide(L)'
;MDRLFDVNLLDVSGWTDGQEWAECNPAQDLARVYRRTFSDSEEDDPSYRIDPGDNFYIGAHPNQVRDWTPRTLPWNLKIDKGRDGNPLSFYFGLQVGEREIDTNLENHSPWMQNVSGDFIILDADYHRFFGLKVKDSDPVLKLNADNRGGEVHGALLSNTGLIDTQGYAMFDWILRKLTFINTIFKALDIPFGSSNVSTQDFDITGTGDCGIVIRSGHSEMEVIGGTITNDNHEFSENGTLLYGLEIEQGAKAIVREVRTVGFSGNGFKFGCEVDVKGLHSTRDGAGIEFAEVSTARDCMVSWTRQLSGDSFAYYFHKDGELNNCGCNLDETGGLGVVVIGQNATVTINGGDYRAHLPLPFLSALGSCTVVLNNVTLNGVLYNEIIELTEGESWRGVKATVTPNVIPVYANKTLSLPYLHIPEMANAIAVQGSQRPFESVITLPSGARIAPTRDGSLRYIPGEAWLHLDPGETGADYFRYSTETLIFMHTFEILPSPEVGSKVVQPDGFSGSGWSKSGDNYYAAGTSNALSASYNFEAGEVYQISLKLVDKKSGSVTPKIGNSVGQYSHAIEGTEVWLIRAPANATQVQITASGYKGNVQNIYVRKLLRTETPAVPTLSGSVNGNEATLKWKIIPVARLRDSYTADIHIQNQELDHDTQFGYYREDETKSYLFENVWCSGKRKGISLYGAESVEVDGFECTGGYTGANDTWQVGIQVDLYTPYAKIQQLGNLEIDLGLPSNFGDYTVQFGNSDPIVVNGAYDGEESYLYSAHIYNADLRAGSDAVTDLKKNVEVNNAYYFGACKMLRTHKHGKALVTNTEFEQDYGTREVFSPTHSPAIIEIWNCAVDGVRCVTKEQLVNQHKDETFYFEGRGVLGPNRNSVEVLKTYPTLDDLNRFAMTDMEFEVSSNGGSTWSTLNVPNIDLPGVIGAFGRTLSFSSGTYEIRCRCLNGALTGAWSNTISITV
;
A
#
# COMPACT_ATOMS: atom_id res chain seq x y z
N MET A 1 -21.17 12.41 57.86
CA MET A 1 -20.23 13.37 58.47
C MET A 1 -19.53 14.14 57.35
N ASP A 2 -19.47 15.46 57.48
CA ASP A 2 -18.90 16.37 56.48
C ASP A 2 -17.49 16.79 56.89
N ARG A 3 -16.49 16.64 56.01
CA ARG A 3 -15.05 16.86 56.31
C ARG A 3 -14.46 17.92 55.39
N LEU A 4 -13.83 18.96 55.92
CA LEU A 4 -13.20 20.05 55.15
C LEU A 4 -11.66 19.97 55.17
N PHE A 5 -11.04 20.15 54.01
CA PHE A 5 -9.59 20.17 53.76
C PHE A 5 -9.23 21.49 53.05
N ASP A 6 -8.51 22.39 53.73
CA ASP A 6 -7.95 23.62 53.13
C ASP A 6 -6.55 23.33 52.57
N VAL A 7 -6.35 23.58 51.27
CA VAL A 7 -5.07 23.29 50.58
C VAL A 7 -4.06 24.44 50.63
N ASN A 8 -4.41 25.62 51.19
CA ASN A 8 -3.58 26.82 51.14
C ASN A 8 -2.87 27.23 52.44
N LEU A 9 -3.14 26.58 53.57
CA LEU A 9 -2.47 26.86 54.84
C LEU A 9 -1.03 26.28 54.83
N LEU A 10 -0.04 27.15 55.06
CA LEU A 10 1.39 26.84 54.87
C LEU A 10 2.12 26.29 56.11
N ASP A 11 1.49 26.20 57.27
CA ASP A 11 2.17 25.80 58.52
C ASP A 11 1.39 24.75 59.33
N VAL A 12 2.11 23.71 59.78
CA VAL A 12 1.92 23.19 61.15
C VAL A 12 3.29 22.93 61.80
N SER A 13 3.54 23.68 62.87
CA SER A 13 4.42 23.23 63.96
C SER A 13 3.52 22.75 65.10
N GLY A 14 3.78 21.53 65.61
CA GLY A 14 3.05 20.95 66.75
C GLY A 14 1.87 20.06 66.34
N TRP A 15 2.16 18.81 65.96
CA TRP A 15 1.17 17.74 65.88
C TRP A 15 1.19 17.00 67.23
N THR A 16 0.14 17.16 68.04
CA THR A 16 -0.09 16.33 69.23
C THR A 16 -1.36 15.52 69.03
N ASP A 17 -1.29 14.23 69.33
CA ASP A 17 -2.41 13.29 69.31
C ASP A 17 -3.61 13.81 70.11
N GLY A 18 -4.56 14.41 69.40
CA GLY A 18 -5.85 14.87 69.91
C GLY A 18 -6.94 13.82 69.70
N GLN A 19 -7.78 13.62 70.72
CA GLN A 19 -8.80 12.57 70.80
C GLN A 19 -10.17 12.96 70.18
N GLU A 20 -10.35 14.16 69.61
CA GLU A 20 -11.65 14.59 69.03
C GLU A 20 -11.56 15.18 67.61
N TRP A 21 -12.53 14.85 66.76
CA TRP A 21 -12.58 15.18 65.31
C TRP A 21 -12.67 16.68 65.01
N ALA A 22 -13.06 17.50 65.98
CA ALA A 22 -13.09 18.96 65.88
C ALA A 22 -11.68 19.60 65.87
N GLU A 23 -10.62 18.83 66.19
CA GLU A 23 -9.23 19.30 66.26
C GLU A 23 -8.46 19.09 64.95
N CYS A 24 -9.06 18.48 63.92
CA CYS A 24 -8.40 18.17 62.63
C CYS A 24 -8.26 19.37 61.67
N ASN A 25 -8.30 20.62 62.16
CA ASN A 25 -8.16 21.82 61.33
C ASN A 25 -6.85 22.53 61.72
N PRO A 26 -5.72 22.21 61.07
CA PRO A 26 -5.39 22.77 59.75
C PRO A 26 -4.87 21.74 58.72
N ALA A 27 -5.19 21.99 57.44
CA ALA A 27 -4.58 21.46 56.20
C ALA A 27 -3.76 20.16 56.34
N GLN A 28 -4.43 19.00 56.25
CA GLN A 28 -3.74 17.71 56.24
C GLN A 28 -3.92 16.95 54.93
N ASP A 29 -2.84 16.25 54.57
CA ASP A 29 -2.71 15.14 53.63
C ASP A 29 -3.98 14.25 53.60
N LEU A 30 -4.76 14.33 52.51
CA LEU A 30 -5.97 13.52 52.30
C LEU A 30 -5.70 12.04 52.58
N ALA A 31 -4.54 11.53 52.17
CA ALA A 31 -4.17 10.13 52.36
C ALA A 31 -3.97 9.76 53.84
N ARG A 32 -3.45 10.67 54.69
CA ARG A 32 -3.28 10.40 56.13
C ARG A 32 -4.61 10.42 56.87
N VAL A 33 -5.53 11.32 56.51
CA VAL A 33 -6.85 11.41 57.15
C VAL A 33 -7.75 10.26 56.69
N TYR A 34 -7.72 9.95 55.39
CA TYR A 34 -8.51 8.86 54.81
C TYR A 34 -8.02 7.47 55.23
N ARG A 35 -6.73 7.29 55.54
CA ARG A 35 -6.14 5.98 55.93
C ARG A 35 -5.76 5.87 57.41
N ARG A 36 -6.22 6.77 58.29
CA ARG A 36 -5.75 6.82 59.68
C ARG A 36 -6.13 5.54 60.43
N THR A 37 -5.15 4.69 60.72
CA THR A 37 -5.26 3.58 61.67
C THR A 37 -4.96 4.11 63.08
N PHE A 38 -5.89 3.91 64.00
CA PHE A 38 -5.65 4.16 65.43
C PHE A 38 -5.13 2.86 66.07
N SER A 39 -4.56 2.92 67.28
CA SER A 39 -3.81 1.81 67.90
C SER A 39 -4.68 0.88 68.76
N ASP A 40 -4.50 -0.44 68.59
CA ASP A 40 -4.92 -1.61 69.37
C ASP A 40 -6.33 -1.59 70.05
N SER A 41 -7.36 -0.98 69.44
CA SER A 41 -8.77 -0.98 69.90
C SER A 41 -9.79 -1.29 68.79
N GLU A 42 -11.10 -1.43 69.08
CA GLU A 42 -12.14 -1.54 68.03
C GLU A 42 -12.17 -0.32 67.07
N GLU A 43 -11.43 0.76 67.40
CA GLU A 43 -11.14 1.91 66.54
C GLU A 43 -9.95 1.70 65.56
N ASP A 44 -9.38 0.49 65.49
CA ASP A 44 -8.28 0.10 64.60
C ASP A 44 -8.71 -0.17 63.15
N ASP A 45 -10.02 -0.24 62.92
CA ASP A 45 -10.56 -0.27 61.58
C ASP A 45 -10.44 1.14 60.98
N PRO A 46 -9.62 1.38 59.93
CA PRO A 46 -9.53 2.68 59.27
C PRO A 46 -10.88 3.15 58.72
N SER A 47 -11.89 2.26 58.63
CA SER A 47 -13.27 2.59 58.25
C SER A 47 -14.19 2.96 59.41
N TYR A 48 -13.77 2.83 60.68
CA TYR A 48 -14.63 3.06 61.87
C TYR A 48 -15.24 4.47 61.94
N ARG A 49 -14.53 5.49 61.43
CA ARG A 49 -15.00 6.88 61.45
C ARG A 49 -15.60 7.35 60.13
N ILE A 50 -15.71 6.49 59.11
CA ILE A 50 -16.25 6.81 57.78
C ILE A 50 -17.56 6.05 57.57
N ASP A 51 -18.65 6.79 57.43
CA ASP A 51 -19.99 6.23 57.20
C ASP A 51 -20.38 6.34 55.71
N PRO A 52 -21.27 5.46 55.22
CA PRO A 52 -21.84 5.61 53.88
C PRO A 52 -22.50 6.99 53.70
N GLY A 53 -22.18 7.68 52.61
CA GLY A 53 -22.70 9.01 52.27
C GLY A 53 -21.91 10.19 52.83
N ASP A 54 -20.74 9.95 53.43
CA ASP A 54 -19.87 11.03 53.89
C ASP A 54 -19.34 11.90 52.74
N ASN A 55 -19.20 13.20 53.03
CA ASN A 55 -18.69 14.22 52.11
C ASN A 55 -17.29 14.70 52.53
N PHE A 56 -16.39 14.84 51.56
CA PHE A 56 -15.03 15.33 51.68
C PHE A 56 -14.87 16.59 50.83
N TYR A 57 -14.74 17.75 51.47
CA TYR A 57 -14.64 19.07 50.87
C TYR A 57 -13.18 19.50 50.77
N ILE A 58 -12.64 19.59 49.57
CA ILE A 58 -11.23 19.91 49.26
C ILE A 58 -11.21 21.24 48.53
N GLY A 59 -10.84 22.33 49.21
CA GLY A 59 -10.95 23.64 48.59
C GLY A 59 -9.97 24.68 49.10
N ALA A 60 -9.92 25.80 48.39
CA ALA A 60 -9.13 26.96 48.77
C ALA A 60 -10.01 28.00 49.48
N HIS A 61 -9.47 28.67 50.50
CA HIS A 61 -10.11 29.85 51.07
C HIS A 61 -10.22 31.00 50.01
N PRO A 62 -11.32 31.78 49.95
CA PRO A 62 -11.54 32.81 48.93
C PRO A 62 -10.43 33.86 48.80
N ASN A 63 -9.81 34.22 49.92
CA ASN A 63 -8.71 35.19 49.96
C ASN A 63 -7.32 34.59 49.66
N GLN A 64 -7.23 33.29 49.37
CA GLN A 64 -5.97 32.57 49.21
C GLN A 64 -5.92 31.70 47.94
N VAL A 65 -6.81 31.93 46.96
CA VAL A 65 -6.86 31.16 45.71
C VAL A 65 -5.54 31.26 44.95
N ARG A 66 -4.89 30.12 44.76
CA ARG A 66 -3.70 29.95 43.91
C ARG A 66 -3.64 28.51 43.42
N ASP A 67 -3.09 28.33 42.23
CA ASP A 67 -2.79 27.00 41.69
C ASP A 67 -1.81 26.27 42.62
N TRP A 68 -1.94 24.96 42.72
CA TRP A 68 -1.17 24.15 43.66
C TRP A 68 -0.88 22.75 43.10
N THR A 69 0.12 22.09 43.71
CA THR A 69 0.47 20.70 43.42
C THR A 69 0.28 19.90 44.72
N PRO A 70 -0.45 18.77 44.72
CA PRO A 70 -0.58 17.89 45.87
C PRO A 70 0.76 17.48 46.45
N ARG A 71 0.90 17.63 47.78
CA ARG A 71 2.16 17.36 48.50
C ARG A 71 2.38 15.88 48.80
N THR A 72 1.31 15.09 48.83
CA THR A 72 1.30 13.70 49.28
C THR A 72 0.51 12.85 48.29
N LEU A 73 1.22 12.11 47.45
CA LEU A 73 0.67 11.26 46.41
C LEU A 73 1.24 9.83 46.55
N PRO A 74 0.51 8.79 46.10
CA PRO A 74 -0.86 8.82 45.59
C PRO A 74 -1.91 8.90 46.71
N TRP A 75 -3.08 9.49 46.41
CA TRP A 75 -4.29 9.36 47.21
C TRP A 75 -4.95 8.02 46.90
N ASN A 76 -4.86 7.05 47.82
CA ASN A 76 -5.45 5.73 47.60
C ASN A 76 -6.77 5.63 48.35
N LEU A 77 -7.84 5.49 47.59
CA LEU A 77 -9.22 5.38 48.02
C LEU A 77 -9.65 3.90 48.03
N LYS A 78 -9.32 3.21 49.13
CA LYS A 78 -9.54 1.76 49.34
C LYS A 78 -10.61 1.36 50.36
N ILE A 79 -11.43 2.30 50.82
CA ILE A 79 -12.47 2.05 51.83
C ILE A 79 -13.76 1.69 51.11
N ASP A 80 -14.31 0.51 51.40
CA ASP A 80 -15.44 -0.12 50.73
C ASP A 80 -16.81 0.21 51.37
N LYS A 81 -16.86 1.10 52.36
CA LYS A 81 -18.11 1.54 53.02
C LYS A 81 -19.15 2.16 52.08
N GLY A 82 -18.73 2.66 50.91
CA GLY A 82 -19.65 3.11 49.86
C GLY A 82 -20.58 1.99 49.35
N ARG A 83 -20.17 0.72 49.51
CA ARG A 83 -20.92 -0.48 49.11
C ARG A 83 -22.14 -0.78 50.00
N ASP A 84 -22.10 -0.35 51.27
CA ASP A 84 -23.11 -0.67 52.29
C ASP A 84 -24.20 0.42 52.44
N GLY A 85 -24.19 1.47 51.61
CA GLY A 85 -25.14 2.60 51.70
C GLY A 85 -25.00 3.65 50.58
N ASN A 86 -24.99 4.94 50.93
CA ASN A 86 -24.80 6.05 49.98
C ASN A 86 -23.31 6.19 49.56
N PRO A 87 -22.99 6.61 48.31
CA PRO A 87 -21.60 6.79 47.85
C PRO A 87 -20.80 7.85 48.63
N LEU A 88 -19.48 7.66 48.74
CA LEU A 88 -18.57 8.64 49.33
C LEU A 88 -18.29 9.76 48.32
N SER A 89 -18.48 11.01 48.72
CA SER A 89 -18.44 12.16 47.79
C SER A 89 -17.30 13.12 48.09
N PHE A 90 -16.56 13.52 47.06
CA PHE A 90 -15.40 14.41 47.13
C PHE A 90 -15.68 15.66 46.31
N TYR A 91 -15.62 16.83 46.94
CA TYR A 91 -15.95 18.13 46.36
C TYR A 91 -14.71 18.98 46.26
N PHE A 92 -14.38 19.43 45.06
CA PHE A 92 -13.22 20.25 44.77
C PHE A 92 -13.66 21.65 44.34
N GLY A 93 -13.02 22.70 44.87
CA GLY A 93 -13.34 24.06 44.46
C GLY A 93 -13.00 25.15 45.47
N LEU A 94 -13.84 26.18 45.52
CA LEU A 94 -13.68 27.34 46.41
C LEU A 94 -14.49 27.15 47.69
N GLN A 95 -13.89 27.37 48.85
CA GLN A 95 -14.63 27.33 50.11
C GLN A 95 -15.52 28.58 50.25
N VAL A 96 -16.84 28.38 50.35
CA VAL A 96 -17.81 29.49 50.50
C VAL A 96 -18.49 29.53 51.87
N GLY A 97 -18.30 28.50 52.70
CA GLY A 97 -18.76 28.42 54.09
C GLY A 97 -17.94 27.43 54.93
N GLU A 98 -18.28 27.25 56.21
CA GLU A 98 -17.55 26.33 57.11
C GLU A 98 -17.63 24.86 56.66
N ARG A 99 -18.65 24.49 55.87
CA ARG A 99 -18.87 23.14 55.34
C ARG A 99 -19.45 23.16 53.91
N GLU A 100 -19.03 24.15 53.11
CA GLU A 100 -19.59 24.37 51.77
C GLU A 100 -18.48 24.70 50.76
N ILE A 101 -18.46 23.95 49.65
CA ILE A 101 -17.56 24.15 48.51
C ILE A 101 -18.38 24.55 47.30
N ASP A 102 -18.03 25.67 46.69
CA ASP A 102 -18.47 26.02 45.35
C ASP A 102 -17.63 25.23 44.34
N THR A 103 -18.28 24.27 43.67
CA THR A 103 -17.68 23.43 42.63
C THR A 103 -17.75 24.08 41.24
N ASN A 104 -18.23 25.32 41.13
CA ASN A 104 -18.17 26.06 39.87
C ASN A 104 -16.72 26.44 39.54
N LEU A 105 -16.27 26.05 38.35
CA LEU A 105 -14.87 26.14 37.94
C LEU A 105 -14.55 27.41 37.17
N GLU A 106 -15.56 28.25 36.89
CA GLU A 106 -15.44 29.47 36.12
C GLU A 106 -14.74 30.60 36.92
N ASN A 107 -13.46 30.81 36.61
CA ASN A 107 -12.59 31.92 37.01
C ASN A 107 -12.07 32.02 38.46
N HIS A 108 -12.65 31.32 39.45
CA HIS A 108 -12.25 31.50 40.86
C HIS A 108 -11.75 30.24 41.60
N SER A 109 -11.88 29.05 41.01
CA SER A 109 -11.32 27.81 41.58
C SER A 109 -9.87 27.59 41.13
N PRO A 110 -8.93 27.23 42.04
CA PRO A 110 -7.51 27.04 41.71
C PRO A 110 -7.28 25.78 40.86
N TRP A 111 -6.23 25.77 40.04
CA TRP A 111 -5.79 24.56 39.35
C TRP A 111 -4.97 23.66 40.27
N MET A 112 -5.26 22.35 40.24
CA MET A 112 -4.28 21.32 40.56
C MET A 112 -3.37 21.15 39.34
N GLN A 113 -2.04 21.23 39.51
CA GLN A 113 -1.14 21.26 38.36
C GLN A 113 0.18 20.53 38.58
N ASN A 114 0.83 20.13 37.48
CA ASN A 114 2.16 19.50 37.45
C ASN A 114 2.25 18.22 38.30
N VAL A 115 1.18 17.42 38.32
CA VAL A 115 1.18 16.12 38.99
C VAL A 115 1.79 15.07 38.06
N SER A 116 2.85 14.41 38.52
CA SER A 116 3.46 13.28 37.82
C SER A 116 3.40 12.01 38.69
N GLY A 117 3.03 10.89 38.08
CA GLY A 117 2.71 9.62 38.71
C GLY A 117 1.23 9.51 39.11
N ASP A 118 0.92 8.46 39.88
CA ASP A 118 -0.45 8.16 40.31
C ASP A 118 -1.03 9.28 41.20
N PHE A 119 -2.15 9.88 40.77
CA PHE A 119 -2.83 10.92 41.53
C PHE A 119 -3.87 10.33 42.51
N ILE A 120 -5.05 9.93 42.03
CA ILE A 120 -6.10 9.28 42.82
C ILE A 120 -6.24 7.83 42.36
N ILE A 121 -5.90 6.89 43.24
CA ILE A 121 -6.05 5.46 43.00
C ILE A 121 -7.39 5.00 43.59
N LEU A 122 -8.24 4.41 42.75
CA LEU A 122 -9.52 3.81 43.14
C LEU A 122 -9.35 2.29 43.32
N ASP A 123 -9.29 1.87 44.58
CA ASP A 123 -9.20 0.46 45.00
C ASP A 123 -10.57 -0.06 45.52
N ALA A 124 -11.59 0.80 45.64
CA ALA A 124 -12.92 0.47 46.15
C ALA A 124 -14.05 1.12 45.32
N ASP A 125 -15.25 0.54 45.41
CA ASP A 125 -16.45 0.96 44.68
C ASP A 125 -17.16 2.18 45.33
N TYR A 126 -18.01 2.84 44.54
CA TYR A 126 -18.96 3.88 44.94
C TYR A 126 -18.34 5.19 45.46
N HIS A 127 -17.47 5.80 44.66
CA HIS A 127 -16.87 7.13 44.90
C HIS A 127 -17.36 8.17 43.90
N ARG A 128 -17.69 9.36 44.38
CA ARG A 128 -18.16 10.49 43.56
C ARG A 128 -17.22 11.66 43.65
N PHE A 129 -16.93 12.31 42.53
CA PHE A 129 -16.04 13.46 42.44
C PHE A 129 -16.78 14.63 41.81
N PHE A 130 -16.69 15.80 42.44
CA PHE A 130 -17.33 17.03 41.99
C PHE A 130 -16.29 18.15 41.86
N GLY A 131 -16.27 18.90 40.75
CA GLY A 131 -15.45 20.12 40.64
C GLY A 131 -13.95 19.89 40.39
N LEU A 132 -13.55 18.78 39.76
CA LEU A 132 -12.14 18.49 39.49
C LEU A 132 -11.54 19.48 38.49
N LYS A 133 -10.57 20.31 38.90
CA LYS A 133 -9.88 21.27 38.02
C LYS A 133 -8.38 21.00 37.98
N VAL A 134 -7.90 20.35 36.90
CA VAL A 134 -6.52 19.83 36.82
C VAL A 134 -5.85 20.20 35.49
N LYS A 135 -4.57 20.57 35.50
CA LYS A 135 -3.80 20.83 34.28
C LYS A 135 -2.37 20.31 34.30
N ASP A 136 -1.80 20.10 33.12
CA ASP A 136 -0.40 19.72 32.91
C ASP A 136 0.04 18.57 33.83
N SER A 137 -0.76 17.51 33.88
CA SER A 137 -0.64 16.41 34.84
C SER A 137 -0.93 15.06 34.19
N ASP A 138 -0.39 13.99 34.78
CA ASP A 138 -0.81 12.60 34.51
C ASP A 138 -2.30 12.41 34.89
N PRO A 139 -2.97 11.33 34.40
CA PRO A 139 -4.40 11.14 34.61
C PRO A 139 -4.85 11.23 36.07
N VAL A 140 -5.98 11.91 36.31
CA VAL A 140 -6.46 12.23 37.67
C VAL A 140 -6.84 10.98 38.46
N LEU A 141 -7.58 10.08 37.84
CA LEU A 141 -8.03 8.83 38.42
C LEU A 141 -7.21 7.67 37.87
N LYS A 142 -6.97 6.66 38.67
CA LYS A 142 -6.38 5.38 38.26
C LYS A 142 -7.17 4.22 38.84
N LEU A 143 -7.54 3.26 38.01
CA LEU A 143 -8.15 2.01 38.46
C LEU A 143 -7.08 0.96 38.73
N ASN A 144 -7.23 0.23 39.83
CA ASN A 144 -6.38 -0.91 40.20
C ASN A 144 -7.13 -2.26 40.22
N ALA A 145 -8.45 -2.22 40.05
CA ALA A 145 -9.35 -3.34 39.91
C ALA A 145 -10.61 -2.86 39.17
N ASP A 146 -11.44 -3.81 38.71
CA ASP A 146 -12.79 -3.49 38.20
C ASP A 146 -13.54 -2.65 39.23
N ASN A 147 -14.23 -1.61 38.79
CA ASN A 147 -14.81 -0.61 39.69
C ASN A 147 -16.27 -0.32 39.38
N ARG A 148 -17.10 -0.29 40.43
CA ARG A 148 -18.54 -0.03 40.33
C ARG A 148 -18.95 1.30 40.96
N GLY A 149 -19.93 1.96 40.33
CA GLY A 149 -20.67 3.09 40.91
C GLY A 149 -19.85 4.38 41.03
N GLY A 150 -18.80 4.54 40.23
CA GLY A 150 -18.01 5.77 40.19
C GLY A 150 -18.75 6.91 39.50
N GLU A 151 -18.68 8.12 40.05
CA GLU A 151 -19.27 9.28 39.39
C GLU A 151 -18.30 10.47 39.35
N VAL A 152 -18.30 11.20 38.23
CA VAL A 152 -17.56 12.45 38.08
C VAL A 152 -18.51 13.51 37.54
N HIS A 153 -18.65 14.62 38.25
CA HIS A 153 -19.54 15.73 37.90
C HIS A 153 -18.78 17.05 37.87
N GLY A 154 -18.72 17.72 36.71
CA GLY A 154 -18.10 19.04 36.60
C GLY A 154 -16.58 18.95 36.72
N ALA A 155 -15.90 18.40 35.72
CA ALA A 155 -14.46 18.37 35.65
C ALA A 155 -13.94 19.30 34.54
N LEU A 156 -12.86 20.02 34.81
CA LEU A 156 -12.14 20.85 33.86
C LEU A 156 -10.66 20.42 33.83
N LEU A 157 -10.27 19.79 32.73
CA LEU A 157 -8.97 19.18 32.53
C LEU A 157 -8.26 19.90 31.38
N SER A 158 -7.03 20.37 31.59
CA SER A 158 -6.24 21.02 30.54
C SER A 158 -4.92 20.31 30.36
N ASN A 159 -4.69 19.69 29.20
CA ASN A 159 -3.51 18.85 28.97
C ASN A 159 -3.35 17.79 30.10
N THR A 160 -4.47 17.13 30.46
CA THR A 160 -4.57 16.16 31.56
C THR A 160 -5.71 15.18 31.31
N GLY A 161 -5.47 13.89 31.54
CA GLY A 161 -6.47 12.84 31.35
C GLY A 161 -7.38 12.71 32.57
N LEU A 162 -8.63 12.28 32.36
CA LEU A 162 -9.52 12.04 33.50
C LEU A 162 -9.10 10.80 34.26
N ILE A 163 -8.88 9.69 33.53
CA ILE A 163 -8.73 8.37 34.12
C ILE A 163 -7.76 7.50 33.32
N ASP A 164 -6.87 6.81 34.04
CA ASP A 164 -6.10 5.67 33.59
C ASP A 164 -6.75 4.38 34.11
N THR A 165 -7.42 3.65 33.23
CA THR A 165 -8.20 2.48 33.63
C THR A 165 -7.37 1.22 33.81
N GLN A 166 -6.12 1.19 33.34
CA GLN A 166 -5.27 -0.01 33.32
C GLN A 166 -5.93 -1.27 32.70
N GLY A 167 -7.02 -1.09 31.94
CA GLY A 167 -7.83 -2.18 31.36
C GLY A 167 -8.92 -2.75 32.28
N TYR A 168 -9.12 -2.24 33.49
CA TYR A 168 -10.15 -2.70 34.42
C TYR A 168 -11.54 -2.16 34.09
N ALA A 169 -12.57 -3.02 34.13
CA ALA A 169 -13.92 -2.68 33.70
C ALA A 169 -14.60 -1.65 34.62
N MET A 170 -15.42 -0.79 34.02
CA MET A 170 -16.25 0.20 34.71
C MET A 170 -17.71 -0.28 34.74
N PHE A 171 -18.32 -0.31 35.91
CA PHE A 171 -19.72 -0.72 36.10
C PHE A 171 -20.57 0.39 36.73
N ASP A 172 -21.74 0.71 36.20
CA ASP A 172 -22.67 1.71 36.77
C ASP A 172 -22.03 3.11 36.94
N TRP A 173 -21.20 3.54 35.99
CA TRP A 173 -20.49 4.82 36.08
C TRP A 173 -21.28 5.98 35.48
N ILE A 174 -21.18 7.16 36.09
CA ILE A 174 -21.77 8.41 35.58
C ILE A 174 -20.68 9.47 35.42
N LEU A 175 -20.44 9.89 34.18
CA LEU A 175 -19.49 10.92 33.80
C LEU A 175 -20.27 12.10 33.24
N ARG A 176 -20.30 13.24 33.95
CA ARG A 176 -21.15 14.38 33.58
C ARG A 176 -20.43 15.71 33.64
N LYS A 177 -20.69 16.61 32.68
CA LYS A 177 -20.12 17.98 32.65
C LYS A 177 -18.59 17.93 32.64
N LEU A 178 -18.02 17.24 31.65
CA LEU A 178 -16.58 17.08 31.50
C LEU A 178 -16.04 18.02 30.43
N THR A 179 -15.09 18.87 30.80
CA THR A 179 -14.40 19.77 29.87
C THR A 179 -12.94 19.40 29.78
N PHE A 180 -12.47 19.09 28.57
CA PHE A 180 -11.07 18.82 28.25
C PHE A 180 -10.54 19.86 27.28
N ILE A 181 -9.40 20.48 27.60
CA ILE A 181 -8.78 21.54 26.81
C ILE A 181 -7.34 21.14 26.51
N ASN A 182 -6.84 21.45 25.30
CA ASN A 182 -5.49 21.10 24.87
C ASN A 182 -5.17 19.60 25.07
N THR A 183 -6.16 18.75 24.81
CA THR A 183 -6.03 17.30 24.99
C THR A 183 -5.15 16.72 23.89
N ILE A 184 -4.12 15.95 24.23
CA ILE A 184 -3.17 15.35 23.26
C ILE A 184 -3.24 13.81 23.21
N PHE A 185 -4.16 13.22 23.97
CA PHE A 185 -4.42 11.79 24.08
C PHE A 185 -5.93 11.56 24.19
N LYS A 186 -6.41 10.30 24.16
CA LYS A 186 -7.85 10.01 24.21
C LYS A 186 -8.48 10.59 25.46
N ALA A 187 -9.51 11.42 25.29
CA ALA A 187 -10.17 12.07 26.41
C ALA A 187 -10.80 11.04 27.35
N LEU A 188 -11.39 9.99 26.78
CA LEU A 188 -11.93 8.84 27.50
C LEU A 188 -11.68 7.54 26.73
N ASP A 189 -11.16 6.54 27.43
CA ASP A 189 -11.02 5.16 26.96
C ASP A 189 -11.73 4.22 27.94
N ILE A 190 -12.99 3.89 27.63
CA ILE A 190 -13.83 3.03 28.46
C ILE A 190 -13.49 1.56 28.15
N PRO A 191 -12.95 0.81 29.11
CA PRO A 191 -12.24 -0.45 28.87
C PRO A 191 -13.17 -1.64 28.58
N PHE A 192 -12.55 -2.73 28.13
CA PHE A 192 -13.22 -3.96 27.73
C PHE A 192 -14.18 -4.48 28.81
N GLY A 193 -15.39 -4.89 28.42
CA GLY A 193 -16.36 -5.50 29.33
C GLY A 193 -17.09 -4.53 30.28
N SER A 194 -16.88 -3.21 30.14
CA SER A 194 -17.58 -2.21 30.96
C SER A 194 -19.09 -2.22 30.71
N SER A 195 -19.90 -1.94 31.73
CA SER A 195 -21.37 -1.96 31.59
C SER A 195 -22.05 -0.84 32.35
N ASN A 196 -23.17 -0.34 31.79
CA ASN A 196 -23.99 0.71 32.38
C ASN A 196 -23.16 1.98 32.67
N VAL A 197 -22.39 2.42 31.68
CA VAL A 197 -21.58 3.65 31.75
C VAL A 197 -22.28 4.74 30.97
N SER A 198 -22.56 5.86 31.63
CA SER A 198 -23.24 7.01 31.05
C SER A 198 -22.32 8.24 31.01
N THR A 199 -22.02 8.73 29.81
CA THR A 199 -21.20 9.93 29.57
C THR A 199 -22.08 11.05 29.04
N GLN A 200 -22.20 12.14 29.79
CA GLN A 200 -23.17 13.20 29.54
C GLN A 200 -22.55 14.60 29.60
N ASP A 201 -22.98 15.51 28.74
CA ASP A 201 -22.56 16.92 28.70
C ASP A 201 -21.03 17.08 28.72
N PHE A 202 -20.36 16.85 27.60
CA PHE A 202 -18.90 17.02 27.51
C PHE A 202 -18.47 18.04 26.45
N ASP A 203 -17.32 18.68 26.67
CA ASP A 203 -16.68 19.58 25.73
C ASP A 203 -15.19 19.27 25.66
N ILE A 204 -14.73 18.74 24.53
CA ILE A 204 -13.37 18.27 24.32
C ILE A 204 -12.77 19.10 23.19
N THR A 205 -11.64 19.75 23.45
CA THR A 205 -10.80 20.40 22.44
C THR A 205 -9.36 19.90 22.58
N GLY A 206 -8.74 19.52 21.46
CA GLY A 206 -7.40 18.94 21.47
C GLY A 206 -6.79 18.73 20.09
N THR A 207 -5.62 18.09 20.08
CA THR A 207 -4.87 17.68 18.89
C THR A 207 -4.55 16.19 18.97
N GLY A 208 -4.21 15.56 17.84
CA GLY A 208 -3.92 14.14 17.79
C GLY A 208 -5.14 13.29 18.15
N ASP A 209 -4.95 12.25 18.97
CA ASP A 209 -5.98 11.24 19.29
C ASP A 209 -6.89 11.68 20.45
N CYS A 210 -7.57 12.82 20.34
CA CYS A 210 -8.37 13.41 21.43
C CYS A 210 -9.80 12.85 21.58
N GLY A 211 -10.18 11.82 20.82
CA GLY A 211 -11.54 11.28 20.78
C GLY A 211 -11.97 10.50 22.04
N ILE A 212 -13.18 9.94 21.97
CA ILE A 212 -13.74 8.99 22.95
C ILE A 212 -13.78 7.60 22.33
N VAL A 213 -13.37 6.58 23.10
CA VAL A 213 -13.52 5.17 22.72
C VAL A 213 -14.22 4.36 23.79
N ILE A 214 -15.15 3.50 23.37
CA ILE A 214 -15.76 2.45 24.19
C ILE A 214 -15.32 1.10 23.62
N ARG A 215 -14.53 0.36 24.41
CA ARG A 215 -13.96 -0.92 24.00
C ARG A 215 -14.99 -2.03 23.96
N SER A 216 -14.62 -3.12 23.31
CA SER A 216 -15.50 -4.25 23.06
C SER A 216 -16.01 -4.95 24.33
N GLY A 217 -17.08 -5.75 24.18
CA GLY A 217 -17.69 -6.51 25.27
C GLY A 217 -18.60 -5.70 26.21
N HIS A 218 -18.90 -4.44 25.87
CA HIS A 218 -19.70 -3.58 26.73
C HIS A 218 -21.21 -3.87 26.68
N SER A 219 -21.94 -3.35 27.67
CA SER A 219 -23.40 -3.34 27.69
C SER A 219 -23.99 -2.08 28.32
N GLU A 220 -25.20 -1.69 27.90
CA GLU A 220 -25.96 -0.58 28.49
C GLU A 220 -25.19 0.77 28.46
N MET A 221 -24.53 1.09 27.34
CA MET A 221 -23.74 2.31 27.21
C MET A 221 -24.58 3.50 26.73
N GLU A 222 -24.32 4.67 27.29
CA GLU A 222 -25.00 5.92 26.96
C GLU A 222 -24.00 7.06 26.78
N VAL A 223 -24.10 7.79 25.66
CA VAL A 223 -23.31 9.00 25.38
C VAL A 223 -24.25 10.10 24.92
N ILE A 224 -24.44 11.14 25.74
CA ILE A 224 -25.48 12.17 25.51
C ILE A 224 -24.93 13.58 25.68
N GLY A 225 -25.06 14.40 24.65
CA GLY A 225 -24.76 15.82 24.72
C GLY A 225 -23.26 16.08 24.79
N GLY A 226 -22.70 16.69 23.75
CA GLY A 226 -21.32 17.16 23.82
C GLY A 226 -20.69 17.50 22.49
N THR A 227 -19.50 18.10 22.55
CA THR A 227 -18.67 18.43 21.38
C THR A 227 -17.27 17.88 21.54
N ILE A 228 -16.74 17.30 20.46
CA ILE A 228 -15.36 16.85 20.34
C ILE A 228 -14.72 17.58 19.15
N THR A 229 -13.78 18.47 19.41
CA THR A 229 -13.08 19.25 18.40
C THR A 229 -11.61 18.87 18.36
N ASN A 230 -11.18 18.42 17.18
CA ASN A 230 -9.79 18.17 16.86
C ASN A 230 -9.23 19.33 16.03
N ASP A 231 -8.40 20.16 16.65
CA ASP A 231 -7.82 21.35 16.01
C ASP A 231 -6.70 20.98 15.04
N ASN A 232 -6.03 19.84 15.28
CA ASN A 232 -5.00 19.28 14.41
C ASN A 232 -4.86 17.78 14.63
N HIS A 233 -5.33 16.99 13.66
CA HIS A 233 -5.32 15.53 13.69
C HIS A 233 -3.96 14.91 13.30
N GLU A 234 -2.95 15.71 12.90
CA GLU A 234 -1.55 15.27 12.66
C GLU A 234 -1.34 14.19 11.57
N PHE A 235 -2.33 13.98 10.69
CA PHE A 235 -2.32 12.89 9.70
C PHE A 235 -1.13 13.00 8.72
N SER A 236 -0.74 14.22 8.35
CA SER A 236 0.41 14.46 7.46
C SER A 236 1.74 13.99 8.03
N GLU A 237 1.82 13.81 9.35
CA GLU A 237 3.05 13.44 10.06
C GLU A 237 3.08 11.94 10.39
N ASN A 238 1.93 11.35 10.74
CA ASN A 238 1.85 9.98 11.26
C ASN A 238 1.08 8.98 10.38
N GLY A 239 0.34 9.42 9.37
CA GLY A 239 -0.48 8.59 8.48
C GLY A 239 -1.60 7.79 9.18
N THR A 240 -1.95 8.12 10.43
CA THR A 240 -2.90 7.36 11.25
C THR A 240 -4.28 8.01 11.23
N LEU A 241 -5.31 7.20 10.95
CA LEU A 241 -6.70 7.64 11.03
C LEU A 241 -7.17 7.67 12.48
N LEU A 242 -7.70 8.81 12.91
CA LEU A 242 -8.18 9.07 14.25
C LEU A 242 -9.67 9.37 14.20
N TYR A 243 -10.41 8.89 15.21
CA TYR A 243 -11.87 8.90 15.23
C TYR A 243 -12.40 9.82 16.33
N GLY A 244 -13.56 10.43 16.10
CA GLY A 244 -14.22 11.30 17.09
C GLY A 244 -14.84 10.51 18.24
N LEU A 245 -15.84 9.70 17.93
CA LEU A 245 -16.46 8.74 18.86
C LEU A 245 -16.45 7.34 18.24
N GLU A 246 -15.71 6.44 18.86
CA GLU A 246 -15.63 5.02 18.48
C GLU A 246 -16.27 4.15 19.56
N ILE A 247 -17.18 3.27 19.16
CA ILE A 247 -17.75 2.23 20.01
C ILE A 247 -17.47 0.90 19.32
N GLU A 248 -16.72 0.01 19.96
CA GLU A 248 -16.36 -1.30 19.41
C GLU A 248 -17.54 -2.31 19.52
N GLN A 249 -17.30 -3.59 19.29
CA GLN A 249 -18.36 -4.61 19.33
C GLN A 249 -18.90 -4.83 20.76
N GLY A 250 -20.22 -4.80 20.94
CA GLY A 250 -20.87 -4.94 22.24
C GLY A 250 -22.39 -5.04 22.14
N ALA A 251 -23.09 -4.87 23.26
CA ALA A 251 -24.55 -4.75 23.28
C ALA A 251 -25.00 -3.37 22.78
N LYS A 252 -26.31 -3.20 22.59
CA LYS A 252 -26.88 -1.94 22.10
C LYS A 252 -26.47 -0.73 22.95
N ALA A 253 -26.06 0.34 22.28
CA ALA A 253 -25.72 1.63 22.91
C ALA A 253 -26.65 2.77 22.45
N ILE A 254 -26.74 3.81 23.27
CA ILE A 254 -27.54 5.02 23.01
C ILE A 254 -26.61 6.21 22.83
N VAL A 255 -26.72 6.91 21.70
CA VAL A 255 -25.91 8.12 21.42
C VAL A 255 -26.79 9.28 20.99
N ARG A 256 -26.75 10.41 21.70
CA ARG A 256 -27.66 11.54 21.45
C ARG A 256 -26.93 12.88 21.47
N GLU A 257 -27.26 13.77 20.53
CA GLU A 257 -26.86 15.19 20.56
C GLU A 257 -25.33 15.40 20.68
N VAL A 258 -24.52 14.55 20.02
CA VAL A 258 -23.06 14.64 20.02
C VAL A 258 -22.56 15.27 18.72
N ARG A 259 -21.56 16.14 18.83
CA ARG A 259 -20.89 16.79 17.70
C ARG A 259 -19.41 16.42 17.62
N THR A 260 -18.93 16.08 16.43
CA THR A 260 -17.50 15.88 16.13
C THR A 260 -17.02 16.87 15.08
N VAL A 261 -15.78 17.32 15.21
CA VAL A 261 -15.17 18.26 14.27
C VAL A 261 -13.68 17.95 14.03
N GLY A 262 -13.28 17.81 12.77
CA GLY A 262 -11.86 17.88 12.36
C GLY A 262 -11.05 16.59 12.46
N PHE A 263 -11.68 15.43 12.56
CA PHE A 263 -10.97 14.14 12.67
C PHE A 263 -10.46 13.63 11.31
N SER A 264 -9.30 12.95 11.31
CA SER A 264 -8.72 12.39 10.07
C SER A 264 -9.48 11.17 9.54
N GLY A 265 -10.11 10.40 10.42
CA GLY A 265 -11.01 9.30 10.11
C GLY A 265 -12.49 9.69 10.27
N ASN A 266 -13.32 8.72 10.61
CA ASN A 266 -14.75 8.91 10.83
C ASN A 266 -15.01 9.82 12.05
N GLY A 267 -16.01 10.70 11.94
CA GLY A 267 -16.57 11.38 13.10
C GLY A 267 -17.15 10.37 14.09
N PHE A 268 -17.92 9.39 13.58
CA PHE A 268 -18.56 8.36 14.38
C PHE A 268 -18.37 6.97 13.78
N LYS A 269 -17.98 6.01 14.62
CA LYS A 269 -17.78 4.61 14.21
C LYS A 269 -18.36 3.66 15.25
N PHE A 270 -19.38 2.90 14.85
CA PHE A 270 -20.13 2.03 15.73
C PHE A 270 -20.01 0.56 15.30
N GLY A 271 -19.37 -0.25 16.15
CA GLY A 271 -19.17 -1.69 16.03
C GLY A 271 -20.32 -2.53 16.62
N CYS A 272 -21.32 -1.89 17.22
CA CYS A 272 -22.49 -2.50 17.87
C CYS A 272 -23.79 -1.90 17.33
N GLU A 273 -24.94 -2.49 17.68
CA GLU A 273 -26.24 -1.86 17.42
C GLU A 273 -26.30 -0.52 18.18
N VAL A 274 -26.75 0.53 17.51
CA VAL A 274 -26.90 1.85 18.12
C VAL A 274 -28.25 2.47 17.79
N ASP A 275 -28.79 3.18 18.77
CA ASP A 275 -29.91 4.10 18.57
C ASP A 275 -29.38 5.53 18.68
N VAL A 276 -29.22 6.19 17.53
CA VAL A 276 -28.57 7.50 17.43
C VAL A 276 -29.54 8.61 17.07
N LYS A 277 -29.39 9.78 17.71
CA LYS A 277 -30.20 10.95 17.37
C LYS A 277 -29.41 12.25 17.50
N GLY A 278 -29.59 13.18 16.58
CA GLY A 278 -29.04 14.55 16.69
C GLY A 278 -27.51 14.58 16.59
N LEU A 279 -26.91 13.63 15.86
CA LEU A 279 -25.45 13.60 15.69
C LEU A 279 -25.01 14.58 14.61
N HIS A 280 -23.91 15.29 14.85
CA HIS A 280 -23.32 16.24 13.90
C HIS A 280 -21.85 15.91 13.64
N SER A 281 -21.51 15.46 12.43
CA SER A 281 -20.13 15.31 11.98
C SER A 281 -19.76 16.45 11.04
N THR A 282 -18.60 17.09 11.23
CA THR A 282 -18.21 18.27 10.47
C THR A 282 -16.71 18.32 10.21
N ARG A 283 -16.26 18.38 8.95
CA ARG A 283 -14.81 18.42 8.62
C ARG A 283 -14.04 17.19 9.06
N ASP A 284 -14.75 16.08 9.28
CA ASP A 284 -14.16 14.77 9.55
C ASP A 284 -13.81 14.07 8.21
N GLY A 285 -12.93 13.08 8.24
CA GLY A 285 -12.54 12.29 7.07
C GLY A 285 -13.71 11.52 6.46
N ALA A 286 -14.58 10.98 7.31
CA ALA A 286 -15.87 10.39 6.96
C ALA A 286 -16.92 10.69 8.05
N GLY A 287 -18.19 10.48 7.75
CA GLY A 287 -19.31 10.76 8.65
C GLY A 287 -19.53 9.66 9.70
N ILE A 288 -20.63 8.93 9.55
CA ILE A 288 -21.13 7.96 10.53
C ILE A 288 -21.13 6.55 9.93
N GLU A 289 -20.48 5.60 10.62
CA GLU A 289 -20.40 4.21 10.21
C GLU A 289 -21.11 3.27 11.22
N PHE A 290 -21.93 2.35 10.70
CA PHE A 290 -22.72 1.38 11.46
C PHE A 290 -22.38 -0.05 11.01
N ALA A 291 -21.70 -0.81 11.87
CA ALA A 291 -21.34 -2.21 11.61
C ALA A 291 -22.52 -3.19 11.83
N GLU A 292 -23.49 -2.79 12.66
CA GLU A 292 -24.64 -3.60 13.06
C GLU A 292 -25.96 -2.88 12.75
N VAL A 293 -27.06 -3.63 12.80
CA VAL A 293 -28.40 -3.09 12.50
C VAL A 293 -28.72 -1.91 13.41
N SER A 294 -28.96 -0.74 12.83
CA SER A 294 -29.02 0.52 13.59
C SER A 294 -30.01 1.53 13.02
N THR A 295 -30.47 2.45 13.86
CA THR A 295 -31.35 3.56 13.47
C THR A 295 -30.70 4.89 13.80
N ALA A 296 -30.71 5.80 12.84
CA ALA A 296 -30.30 7.19 13.03
C ALA A 296 -31.46 8.15 12.80
N ARG A 297 -31.55 9.18 13.63
CA ARG A 297 -32.58 10.22 13.54
C ARG A 297 -31.99 11.63 13.66
N ASP A 298 -32.45 12.56 12.84
CA ASP A 298 -32.06 13.98 12.93
C ASP A 298 -30.53 14.19 12.89
N CYS A 299 -29.78 13.31 12.21
CA CYS A 299 -28.33 13.41 12.08
C CYS A 299 -27.93 14.27 10.88
N MET A 300 -26.78 14.94 10.97
CA MET A 300 -26.26 15.81 9.92
C MET A 300 -24.76 15.61 9.73
N VAL A 301 -24.33 15.40 8.49
CA VAL A 301 -22.92 15.34 8.11
C VAL A 301 -22.60 16.50 7.17
N SER A 302 -21.56 17.27 7.46
CA SER A 302 -21.21 18.46 6.67
C SER A 302 -19.71 18.56 6.39
N TRP A 303 -19.35 18.84 5.14
CA TRP A 303 -17.97 19.06 4.70
C TRP A 303 -17.01 17.92 5.10
N THR A 304 -17.09 16.77 4.46
CA THR A 304 -16.08 15.70 4.60
C THR A 304 -14.74 16.13 4.00
N ARG A 305 -13.64 15.59 4.53
CA ARG A 305 -12.27 15.84 4.04
C ARG A 305 -11.51 14.53 3.87
N GLN A 306 -11.62 13.91 2.71
CA GLN A 306 -10.90 12.68 2.41
C GLN A 306 -9.37 12.89 2.48
N LEU A 307 -8.73 12.36 3.51
CA LEU A 307 -7.26 12.34 3.65
C LEU A 307 -6.66 10.99 3.24
N SER A 308 -7.39 9.92 3.47
CA SER A 308 -7.05 8.54 3.10
C SER A 308 -8.31 7.67 3.16
N GLY A 309 -8.30 6.54 2.45
CA GLY A 309 -9.47 5.68 2.31
C GLY A 309 -10.62 6.37 1.57
N ASP A 310 -11.81 5.82 1.71
CA ASP A 310 -13.03 6.28 1.06
C ASP A 310 -13.86 7.18 2.00
N SER A 311 -14.32 8.34 1.54
CA SER A 311 -15.21 9.23 2.32
C SER A 311 -16.69 8.93 2.07
N PHE A 312 -17.52 9.14 3.10
CA PHE A 312 -18.97 8.99 3.03
C PHE A 312 -19.68 9.81 4.13
N ALA A 313 -20.99 10.03 4.00
CA ALA A 313 -21.79 10.58 5.12
C ALA A 313 -22.32 9.49 6.05
N TYR A 314 -22.91 8.43 5.50
CA TYR A 314 -23.50 7.33 6.24
C TYR A 314 -23.05 6.02 5.62
N TYR A 315 -22.58 5.07 6.42
CA TYR A 315 -22.23 3.73 5.95
C TYR A 315 -22.91 2.68 6.84
N PHE A 316 -23.79 1.88 6.24
CA PHE A 316 -24.45 0.74 6.86
C PHE A 316 -23.87 -0.56 6.32
N HIS A 317 -23.23 -1.36 7.18
CA HIS A 317 -22.77 -2.71 6.82
C HIS A 317 -23.89 -3.74 6.79
N LYS A 318 -24.96 -3.52 7.58
CA LYS A 318 -26.17 -4.35 7.68
C LYS A 318 -27.41 -3.48 7.48
N ASP A 319 -28.60 -4.02 7.75
CA ASP A 319 -29.86 -3.28 7.67
C ASP A 319 -29.83 -2.00 8.51
N GLY A 320 -30.54 -0.96 8.06
CA GLY A 320 -30.54 0.29 8.79
C GLY A 320 -31.65 1.25 8.40
N GLU A 321 -31.82 2.28 9.23
CA GLU A 321 -32.84 3.29 9.01
C GLU A 321 -32.31 4.70 9.27
N LEU A 322 -32.53 5.60 8.31
CA LEU A 322 -32.27 7.04 8.43
C LEU A 322 -33.61 7.79 8.51
N ASN A 323 -33.84 8.50 9.60
CA ASN A 323 -35.08 9.25 9.85
C ASN A 323 -34.79 10.75 9.95
N ASN A 324 -35.23 11.54 8.97
CA ASN A 324 -35.05 12.99 8.94
C ASN A 324 -33.58 13.43 9.10
N CYS A 325 -32.64 12.61 8.59
CA CYS A 325 -31.22 12.93 8.53
C CYS A 325 -30.91 13.79 7.29
N GLY A 326 -29.70 14.35 7.22
CA GLY A 326 -29.29 15.17 6.08
C GLY A 326 -27.78 15.19 5.87
N CYS A 327 -27.35 15.84 4.79
CA CYS A 327 -25.94 16.12 4.57
C CYS A 327 -25.72 17.44 3.81
N ASN A 328 -24.51 17.98 3.92
CA ASN A 328 -24.01 19.06 3.07
C ASN A 328 -22.56 18.78 2.67
N LEU A 329 -22.37 18.10 1.54
CA LEU A 329 -21.07 17.63 1.06
C LEU A 329 -20.61 18.45 -0.16
N ASP A 330 -19.34 18.84 -0.17
CA ASP A 330 -18.70 19.63 -1.24
C ASP A 330 -17.59 18.85 -1.97
N GLU A 331 -17.48 17.54 -1.72
CA GLU A 331 -16.49 16.68 -2.36
C GLU A 331 -17.03 16.02 -3.63
N THR A 332 -16.11 15.62 -4.52
CA THR A 332 -16.45 14.92 -5.78
C THR A 332 -15.89 13.51 -5.87
N GLY A 333 -15.17 13.05 -4.84
CA GLY A 333 -14.34 11.84 -4.84
C GLY A 333 -14.66 10.79 -3.77
N GLY A 334 -15.73 10.93 -3.00
CA GLY A 334 -16.11 9.93 -2.00
C GLY A 334 -16.90 8.75 -2.56
N LEU A 335 -17.18 7.76 -1.70
CA LEU A 335 -18.22 6.73 -1.94
C LEU A 335 -19.62 7.33 -2.00
N GLY A 336 -19.82 8.53 -1.51
CA GLY A 336 -21.07 9.26 -1.64
C GLY A 336 -21.77 9.54 -0.32
N VAL A 337 -23.09 9.71 -0.37
CA VAL A 337 -23.86 10.05 0.83
C VAL A 337 -24.12 8.81 1.67
N VAL A 338 -24.72 7.76 1.10
CA VAL A 338 -25.06 6.52 1.79
C VAL A 338 -24.34 5.35 1.13
N VAL A 339 -23.53 4.65 1.91
CA VAL A 339 -22.86 3.41 1.52
C VAL A 339 -23.60 2.24 2.16
N ILE A 340 -23.82 1.19 1.37
CA ILE A 340 -24.64 0.05 1.79
C ILE A 340 -23.86 -1.25 1.59
N GLY A 341 -23.76 -2.03 2.66
CA GLY A 341 -23.13 -3.34 2.70
C GLY A 341 -23.92 -4.43 1.98
N GLN A 342 -23.29 -5.58 1.81
CA GLN A 342 -23.89 -6.71 1.13
C GLN A 342 -25.11 -7.25 1.89
N ASN A 343 -26.17 -7.53 1.14
CA ASN A 343 -27.48 -8.03 1.58
C ASN A 343 -28.24 -7.10 2.54
N ALA A 344 -27.80 -5.86 2.72
CA ALA A 344 -28.46 -4.90 3.60
C ALA A 344 -29.69 -4.27 2.94
N THR A 345 -30.69 -4.00 3.76
CA THR A 345 -31.83 -3.13 3.43
C THR A 345 -31.74 -1.83 4.23
N VAL A 346 -31.59 -0.71 3.54
CA VAL A 346 -31.56 0.63 4.17
C VAL A 346 -32.81 1.40 3.83
N THR A 347 -33.56 1.82 4.85
CA THR A 347 -34.75 2.67 4.69
C THR A 347 -34.41 4.12 5.03
N ILE A 348 -34.71 5.05 4.12
CA ILE A 348 -34.46 6.48 4.29
C ILE A 348 -35.80 7.23 4.27
N ASN A 349 -36.16 7.82 5.41
CA ASN A 349 -37.43 8.50 5.63
C ASN A 349 -37.21 10.01 5.78
N GLY A 350 -37.59 10.79 4.77
CA GLY A 350 -37.42 12.25 4.78
C GLY A 350 -35.96 12.70 4.75
N GLY A 351 -35.72 13.97 5.06
CA GLY A 351 -34.39 14.59 5.07
C GLY A 351 -34.12 15.53 3.89
N ASP A 352 -33.18 16.46 4.09
CA ASP A 352 -32.60 17.32 3.03
C ASP A 352 -31.12 16.95 2.86
N TYR A 353 -30.81 16.35 1.71
CA TYR A 353 -29.47 15.90 1.36
C TYR A 353 -28.91 16.79 0.26
N ARG A 354 -27.80 17.46 0.56
CA ARG A 354 -27.06 18.29 -0.38
C ARG A 354 -25.69 17.69 -0.61
N ALA A 355 -25.42 17.36 -1.85
CA ALA A 355 -24.15 16.78 -2.28
C ALA A 355 -23.72 17.40 -3.61
N HIS A 356 -22.47 17.83 -3.68
CA HIS A 356 -21.91 18.40 -4.90
C HIS A 356 -21.87 17.34 -6.01
N LEU A 357 -22.37 17.68 -7.20
CA LEU A 357 -22.26 16.80 -8.34
C LEU A 357 -20.77 16.67 -8.73
N PRO A 358 -20.27 15.47 -9.02
CA PRO A 358 -21.01 14.27 -9.40
C PRO A 358 -21.07 13.19 -8.30
N LEU A 359 -20.93 13.56 -7.03
CA LEU A 359 -20.92 12.61 -5.94
C LEU A 359 -22.21 11.73 -5.96
N PRO A 360 -22.10 10.39 -5.88
CA PRO A 360 -23.28 9.53 -5.84
C PRO A 360 -24.05 9.70 -4.53
N PHE A 361 -25.37 9.50 -4.56
CA PHE A 361 -26.18 9.47 -3.34
C PHE A 361 -26.07 8.11 -2.65
N LEU A 362 -26.18 7.03 -3.43
CA LEU A 362 -26.03 5.66 -2.95
C LEU A 362 -24.83 4.99 -3.62
N SER A 363 -24.05 4.24 -2.86
CA SER A 363 -23.04 3.30 -3.37
C SER A 363 -23.17 1.96 -2.67
N ALA A 364 -23.14 0.89 -3.46
CA ALA A 364 -23.28 -0.47 -2.96
C ALA A 364 -21.92 -1.18 -2.90
N LEU A 365 -21.68 -1.88 -1.78
CA LEU A 365 -20.54 -2.79 -1.60
C LEU A 365 -20.94 -4.26 -1.75
N GLY A 366 -22.17 -4.50 -2.21
CA GLY A 366 -22.73 -5.81 -2.48
C GLY A 366 -24.19 -5.67 -2.93
N SER A 367 -24.85 -6.78 -3.24
CA SER A 367 -26.29 -6.77 -3.53
C SER A 367 -27.08 -6.16 -2.37
N CYS A 368 -27.84 -5.10 -2.58
CA CYS A 368 -28.57 -4.42 -1.51
C CYS A 368 -29.87 -3.78 -2.00
N THR A 369 -30.74 -3.44 -1.05
CA THR A 369 -32.00 -2.74 -1.31
C THR A 369 -32.05 -1.43 -0.53
N VAL A 370 -32.47 -0.35 -1.20
CA VAL A 370 -32.68 0.95 -0.56
C VAL A 370 -34.12 1.39 -0.79
N VAL A 371 -34.79 1.77 0.29
CA VAL A 371 -36.17 2.28 0.27
C VAL A 371 -36.14 3.77 0.57
N LEU A 372 -36.50 4.61 -0.40
CA LEU A 372 -36.59 6.05 -0.25
C LEU A 372 -38.04 6.46 -0.02
N ASN A 373 -38.33 7.09 1.12
CA ASN A 373 -39.66 7.60 1.48
C ASN A 373 -39.60 9.13 1.64
N ASN A 374 -40.06 9.87 0.63
CA ASN A 374 -40.10 11.35 0.61
C ASN A 374 -38.73 12.01 0.87
N VAL A 375 -37.68 11.49 0.24
CA VAL A 375 -36.30 11.97 0.41
C VAL A 375 -36.04 13.13 -0.53
N THR A 376 -35.56 14.27 -0.02
CA THR A 376 -35.17 15.41 -0.87
C THR A 376 -33.66 15.40 -1.09
N LEU A 377 -33.23 15.22 -2.34
CA LEU A 377 -31.82 15.25 -2.75
C LEU A 377 -31.62 16.42 -3.72
N ASN A 378 -30.73 17.35 -3.36
CA ASN A 378 -30.42 18.55 -4.15
C ASN A 378 -31.67 19.29 -4.66
N GLY A 379 -32.73 19.34 -3.82
CA GLY A 379 -34.00 20.00 -4.13
C GLY A 379 -35.01 19.17 -4.93
N VAL A 380 -34.71 17.90 -5.26
CA VAL A 380 -35.62 16.97 -5.96
C VAL A 380 -36.13 15.90 -4.99
N LEU A 381 -37.43 15.62 -5.03
CA LEU A 381 -38.09 14.64 -4.16
C LEU A 381 -38.12 13.25 -4.81
N TYR A 382 -37.70 12.23 -4.05
CA TYR A 382 -37.71 10.82 -4.46
C TYR A 382 -38.56 9.96 -3.51
N ASN A 383 -39.27 8.99 -4.09
CA ASN A 383 -40.11 8.03 -3.36
C ASN A 383 -40.17 6.71 -4.14
N GLU A 384 -39.16 5.86 -3.96
CA GLU A 384 -38.92 4.67 -4.76
C GLU A 384 -38.10 3.60 -4.02
N ILE A 385 -38.07 2.39 -4.57
CA ILE A 385 -37.22 1.29 -4.10
C ILE A 385 -36.14 1.06 -5.15
N ILE A 386 -34.89 0.99 -4.70
CA ILE A 386 -33.71 0.87 -5.55
C ILE A 386 -32.99 -0.42 -5.19
N GLU A 387 -32.63 -1.20 -6.20
CA GLU A 387 -31.79 -2.39 -6.07
C GLU A 387 -30.45 -2.16 -6.75
N LEU A 388 -29.38 -2.39 -6.00
CA LEU A 388 -28.00 -2.24 -6.47
C LEU A 388 -27.25 -3.55 -6.24
N THR A 389 -26.28 -3.83 -7.10
CA THR A 389 -25.26 -4.87 -6.92
C THR A 389 -23.93 -4.24 -6.52
N GLU A 390 -22.94 -5.07 -6.21
CA GLU A 390 -21.59 -4.64 -5.86
C GLU A 390 -21.03 -3.62 -6.87
N GLY A 391 -20.52 -2.50 -6.34
CA GLY A 391 -19.91 -1.42 -7.11
C GLY A 391 -20.89 -0.45 -7.76
N GLU A 392 -22.17 -0.78 -7.85
CA GLU A 392 -23.15 0.11 -8.47
C GLU A 392 -23.44 1.33 -7.58
N SER A 393 -23.86 2.41 -8.22
CA SER A 393 -24.22 3.66 -7.54
C SER A 393 -25.47 4.28 -8.14
N TRP A 394 -26.11 5.18 -7.39
CA TRP A 394 -27.35 5.84 -7.79
C TRP A 394 -27.39 7.29 -7.32
N ARG A 395 -28.01 8.17 -8.13
CA ARG A 395 -28.33 9.55 -7.78
C ARG A 395 -29.49 10.11 -8.61
N GLY A 396 -30.70 9.62 -8.36
CA GLY A 396 -31.87 9.87 -9.21
C GLY A 396 -31.93 8.98 -10.46
N VAL A 397 -30.77 8.52 -10.93
CA VAL A 397 -30.62 7.49 -11.94
C VAL A 397 -29.49 6.55 -11.51
N LYS A 398 -29.64 5.27 -11.82
CA LYS A 398 -28.63 4.23 -11.58
C LYS A 398 -27.43 4.41 -12.52
N ALA A 399 -26.22 4.14 -12.03
CA ALA A 399 -25.02 4.19 -12.85
C ALA A 399 -25.14 3.26 -14.06
N THR A 400 -24.70 3.71 -15.24
CA THR A 400 -24.53 2.82 -16.38
C THR A 400 -23.35 1.89 -16.11
N VAL A 401 -23.61 0.58 -16.13
CA VAL A 401 -22.58 -0.46 -16.00
C VAL A 401 -22.16 -0.93 -17.38
N THR A 402 -20.87 -0.82 -17.68
CA THR A 402 -20.30 -1.25 -18.95
C THR A 402 -19.30 -2.39 -18.71
N PRO A 403 -19.58 -3.63 -19.16
CA PRO A 403 -18.61 -4.71 -19.06
C PRO A 403 -17.46 -4.50 -20.05
N ASN A 404 -16.25 -4.79 -19.61
CA ASN A 404 -15.10 -4.83 -20.48
C ASN A 404 -15.20 -6.02 -21.45
N VAL A 405 -14.83 -5.78 -22.71
CA VAL A 405 -14.90 -6.79 -23.78
C VAL A 405 -13.55 -7.40 -24.14
N ILE A 406 -12.44 -6.85 -23.62
CA ILE A 406 -11.09 -7.37 -23.87
C ILE A 406 -10.66 -8.22 -22.67
N PRO A 407 -10.28 -9.49 -22.84
CA PRO A 407 -9.87 -10.34 -21.73
C PRO A 407 -8.71 -9.73 -20.91
N VAL A 408 -8.84 -9.78 -19.59
CA VAL A 408 -7.77 -9.42 -18.66
C VAL A 408 -7.11 -10.71 -18.17
N TYR A 409 -5.79 -10.80 -18.22
CA TYR A 409 -5.05 -11.95 -17.67
C TYR A 409 -4.29 -11.55 -16.42
N ALA A 410 -4.28 -12.40 -15.41
CA ALA A 410 -3.65 -12.13 -14.12
C ALA A 410 -2.12 -11.90 -14.17
N ASN A 411 -1.44 -12.27 -15.27
CA ASN A 411 0.02 -12.22 -15.36
C ASN A 411 0.61 -10.96 -16.02
N LYS A 412 -0.22 -10.08 -16.58
CA LYS A 412 0.28 -8.85 -17.21
C LYS A 412 -0.75 -7.74 -17.21
N THR A 413 -0.25 -6.50 -17.30
CA THR A 413 -1.06 -5.30 -17.44
C THR A 413 -1.81 -5.32 -18.78
N LEU A 414 -3.12 -5.14 -18.72
CA LEU A 414 -3.93 -4.87 -19.91
C LEU A 414 -3.81 -3.40 -20.31
N SER A 415 -3.56 -3.16 -21.59
CA SER A 415 -3.56 -1.84 -22.21
C SER A 415 -4.80 -1.71 -23.08
N LEU A 416 -5.78 -0.91 -22.65
CA LEU A 416 -6.99 -0.69 -23.45
C LEU A 416 -6.71 0.23 -24.64
N PRO A 417 -7.41 0.05 -25.77
CA PRO A 417 -7.26 0.93 -26.93
C PRO A 417 -7.83 2.33 -26.68
N TYR A 418 -7.56 3.24 -27.61
CA TYR A 418 -8.13 4.58 -27.65
C TYR A 418 -9.67 4.55 -27.62
N LEU A 419 -10.29 5.41 -26.81
CA LEU A 419 -11.75 5.50 -26.63
C LEU A 419 -12.46 4.16 -26.35
N HIS A 420 -11.78 3.21 -25.71
CA HIS A 420 -12.43 1.97 -25.25
C HIS A 420 -13.56 2.24 -24.24
N ILE A 421 -13.40 3.29 -23.44
CA ILE A 421 -14.39 3.79 -22.47
C ILE A 421 -14.61 5.29 -22.77
N PRO A 422 -15.39 5.64 -23.82
CA PRO A 422 -15.48 7.03 -24.31
C PRO A 422 -15.84 8.06 -23.23
N GLU A 423 -16.79 7.72 -22.37
CA GLU A 423 -17.26 8.62 -21.30
C GLU A 423 -16.18 8.95 -20.26
N MET A 424 -15.15 8.10 -20.13
CA MET A 424 -14.04 8.33 -19.21
C MET A 424 -13.13 9.48 -19.67
N ALA A 425 -13.12 9.84 -20.96
CA ALA A 425 -12.34 10.98 -21.46
C ALA A 425 -12.72 12.30 -20.76
N ASN A 426 -13.98 12.41 -20.31
CA ASN A 426 -14.52 13.56 -19.59
C ASN A 426 -14.69 13.30 -18.09
N ALA A 427 -14.05 12.26 -17.54
CA ALA A 427 -14.17 11.94 -16.12
C ALA A 427 -13.50 13.03 -15.26
N ILE A 428 -14.21 13.46 -14.23
CA ILE A 428 -13.68 14.36 -13.19
C ILE A 428 -13.36 13.62 -11.89
N ALA A 429 -13.85 12.38 -11.76
CA ALA A 429 -13.45 11.47 -10.71
C ALA A 429 -13.41 10.02 -11.22
N VAL A 430 -12.40 9.26 -10.79
CA VAL A 430 -12.27 7.81 -11.04
C VAL A 430 -11.89 7.14 -9.73
N GLN A 431 -12.72 6.19 -9.29
CA GLN A 431 -12.63 5.50 -8.00
C GLN A 431 -12.24 6.47 -6.87
N GLY A 432 -12.96 7.59 -6.83
CA GLY A 432 -12.79 8.64 -5.85
C GLY A 432 -11.61 9.61 -6.04
N SER A 433 -10.67 9.34 -6.93
CA SER A 433 -9.60 10.29 -7.24
C SER A 433 -10.13 11.49 -8.04
N GLN A 434 -10.00 12.70 -7.50
CA GLN A 434 -10.32 13.97 -8.18
C GLN A 434 -9.27 14.40 -9.22
N ARG A 435 -8.11 13.73 -9.26
CA ARG A 435 -7.07 13.91 -10.27
C ARG A 435 -6.78 12.58 -10.96
N PRO A 436 -7.79 12.00 -11.63
CA PRO A 436 -7.71 10.61 -12.07
C PRO A 436 -6.61 10.38 -13.10
N PHE A 437 -6.34 11.35 -13.97
CA PHE A 437 -5.37 11.24 -15.06
C PHE A 437 -3.92 11.56 -14.67
N GLU A 438 -3.66 11.89 -13.41
CA GLU A 438 -2.33 12.24 -12.89
C GLU A 438 -1.82 11.20 -11.88
N SER A 439 -2.59 10.15 -11.62
CA SER A 439 -2.29 9.15 -10.59
C SER A 439 -2.53 7.73 -11.08
N VAL A 440 -1.86 6.77 -10.44
CA VAL A 440 -2.21 5.36 -10.51
C VAL A 440 -3.10 5.09 -9.30
N ILE A 441 -4.29 4.56 -9.55
CA ILE A 441 -5.35 4.39 -8.55
C ILE A 441 -5.39 2.91 -8.14
N THR A 442 -5.41 2.64 -6.84
CA THR A 442 -5.54 1.27 -6.32
C THR A 442 -7.01 0.94 -6.13
N LEU A 443 -7.43 -0.20 -6.64
CA LEU A 443 -8.79 -0.71 -6.50
C LEU A 443 -8.95 -1.50 -5.19
N PRO A 444 -10.18 -1.72 -4.70
CA PRO A 444 -10.42 -2.53 -3.50
C PRO A 444 -9.83 -3.94 -3.58
N SER A 445 -9.75 -4.52 -4.78
CA SER A 445 -9.10 -5.81 -5.05
C SER A 445 -7.59 -5.82 -4.78
N GLY A 446 -6.96 -4.65 -4.66
CA GLY A 446 -5.50 -4.47 -4.64
C GLY A 446 -4.88 -4.35 -6.03
N ALA A 447 -5.64 -4.61 -7.11
CA ALA A 447 -5.22 -4.27 -8.47
C ALA A 447 -5.16 -2.74 -8.64
N ARG A 448 -4.55 -2.28 -9.74
CA ARG A 448 -4.35 -0.85 -9.97
C ARG A 448 -4.78 -0.45 -11.37
N ILE A 449 -5.21 0.80 -11.52
CA ILE A 449 -5.57 1.38 -12.81
C ILE A 449 -4.84 2.70 -13.06
N ALA A 450 -4.53 2.97 -14.31
CA ALA A 450 -4.04 4.27 -14.77
C ALA A 450 -4.92 4.75 -15.93
N PRO A 451 -5.95 5.57 -15.66
CA PRO A 451 -6.84 6.10 -16.69
C PRO A 451 -6.18 7.25 -17.46
N THR A 452 -6.62 7.46 -18.70
CA THR A 452 -6.14 8.54 -19.58
C THR A 452 -7.29 9.41 -20.08
N ARG A 453 -6.98 10.65 -20.49
CA ARG A 453 -7.94 11.58 -21.10
C ARG A 453 -8.43 11.13 -22.49
N ASP A 454 -7.89 10.04 -23.01
CA ASP A 454 -8.28 9.47 -24.31
C ASP A 454 -9.41 8.44 -24.20
N GLY A 455 -10.07 8.33 -23.05
CA GLY A 455 -11.05 7.28 -22.79
C GLY A 455 -10.43 5.88 -22.78
N SER A 456 -9.15 5.78 -22.42
CA SER A 456 -8.38 4.54 -22.32
C SER A 456 -7.82 4.35 -20.91
N LEU A 457 -7.40 3.14 -20.57
CA LEU A 457 -6.89 2.80 -19.25
C LEU A 457 -5.87 1.66 -19.32
N ARG A 458 -4.93 1.67 -18.38
CA ARG A 458 -4.07 0.53 -18.05
C ARG A 458 -4.63 -0.16 -16.83
N TYR A 459 -4.94 -1.46 -16.93
CA TYR A 459 -5.33 -2.29 -15.80
C TYR A 459 -4.16 -3.18 -15.39
N ILE A 460 -3.68 -3.04 -14.16
CA ILE A 460 -2.49 -3.68 -13.60
C ILE A 460 -2.95 -4.69 -12.54
N PRO A 461 -3.04 -6.01 -12.87
CA PRO A 461 -3.52 -7.02 -11.94
C PRO A 461 -2.70 -7.15 -10.65
N GLY A 462 -1.38 -6.95 -10.75
CA GLY A 462 -0.44 -7.14 -9.64
C GLY A 462 -0.56 -8.53 -9.01
N GLU A 463 -0.69 -8.57 -7.68
CA GLU A 463 -0.83 -9.83 -6.93
C GLU A 463 -2.27 -10.31 -6.77
N ALA A 464 -3.27 -9.45 -7.06
CA ALA A 464 -4.67 -9.67 -6.66
C ALA A 464 -5.25 -10.99 -7.19
N TRP A 465 -4.85 -11.38 -8.41
CA TRP A 465 -5.49 -12.47 -9.16
C TRP A 465 -4.58 -13.65 -9.47
N LEU A 466 -3.34 -13.66 -8.95
CA LEU A 466 -2.37 -14.74 -9.23
C LEU A 466 -2.85 -16.11 -8.74
N HIS A 467 -3.76 -16.12 -7.78
CA HIS A 467 -4.34 -17.33 -7.21
C HIS A 467 -5.31 -18.06 -8.15
N LEU A 468 -5.82 -17.44 -9.22
CA LEU A 468 -6.78 -18.08 -10.13
C LEU A 468 -6.15 -19.27 -10.87
N ASP A 469 -6.79 -20.43 -10.80
CA ASP A 469 -6.44 -21.64 -11.57
C ASP A 469 -7.15 -21.65 -12.95
N PRO A 470 -6.62 -22.40 -13.94
CA PRO A 470 -7.29 -22.62 -15.22
C PRO A 470 -8.76 -23.03 -15.05
N GLY A 471 -9.67 -22.28 -15.68
CA GLY A 471 -11.12 -22.48 -15.59
C GLY A 471 -11.83 -21.64 -14.53
N GLU A 472 -11.09 -20.98 -13.63
CA GLU A 472 -11.63 -19.99 -12.69
C GLU A 472 -11.68 -18.60 -13.35
N THR A 473 -12.55 -17.73 -12.84
CA THR A 473 -12.60 -16.32 -13.23
C THR A 473 -12.70 -15.44 -11.99
N GLY A 474 -12.06 -14.27 -12.05
CA GLY A 474 -12.23 -13.19 -11.09
C GLY A 474 -13.08 -12.06 -11.68
N ALA A 475 -13.58 -11.18 -10.82
CA ALA A 475 -14.26 -9.97 -11.23
C ALA A 475 -13.65 -8.76 -10.51
N ASP A 476 -13.46 -7.68 -11.24
CA ASP A 476 -13.02 -6.40 -10.67
C ASP A 476 -13.85 -5.26 -11.28
N TYR A 477 -13.85 -4.10 -10.65
CA TYR A 477 -14.56 -2.95 -11.16
C TYR A 477 -13.94 -1.65 -10.71
N PHE A 478 -14.29 -0.58 -11.42
CA PHE A 478 -14.09 0.77 -10.93
C PHE A 478 -15.27 1.65 -11.30
N ARG A 479 -15.49 2.68 -10.48
CA ARG A 479 -16.50 3.70 -10.73
C ARG A 479 -15.84 4.95 -11.30
N TYR A 480 -16.57 5.67 -12.13
CA TYR A 480 -16.13 6.97 -12.61
C TYR A 480 -17.32 7.88 -12.90
N SER A 481 -17.07 9.18 -12.96
CA SER A 481 -18.13 10.15 -13.19
C SER A 481 -17.62 11.35 -14.00
N THR A 482 -18.47 11.83 -14.91
CA THR A 482 -18.35 13.15 -15.52
C THR A 482 -19.03 14.18 -14.60
N GLU A 483 -19.07 15.46 -14.98
CA GLU A 483 -19.78 16.50 -14.22
C GLU A 483 -21.25 16.14 -13.93
N THR A 484 -21.91 15.42 -14.84
CA THR A 484 -23.35 15.19 -14.82
C THR A 484 -23.79 13.74 -14.92
N LEU A 485 -22.89 12.78 -15.18
CA LEU A 485 -23.21 11.34 -15.24
C LEU A 485 -22.31 10.48 -14.32
N ILE A 486 -22.82 9.32 -13.86
CA ILE A 486 -22.11 8.31 -13.07
C ILE A 486 -22.08 6.98 -13.80
N PHE A 487 -20.97 6.27 -13.69
CA PHE A 487 -20.69 5.06 -14.43
C PHE A 487 -19.94 4.04 -13.58
N MET A 488 -20.00 2.80 -14.03
CA MET A 488 -19.21 1.69 -13.53
C MET A 488 -18.68 0.87 -14.71
N HIS A 489 -17.42 0.48 -14.64
CA HIS A 489 -16.82 -0.41 -15.61
C HIS A 489 -16.36 -1.68 -14.90
N THR A 490 -16.66 -2.84 -15.46
CA THR A 490 -16.33 -4.14 -14.87
C THR A 490 -15.34 -4.91 -15.73
N PHE A 491 -14.51 -5.70 -15.08
CA PHE A 491 -13.52 -6.57 -15.69
C PHE A 491 -13.80 -8.02 -15.31
N GLU A 492 -13.79 -8.91 -16.30
CA GLU A 492 -13.59 -10.34 -16.07
C GLU A 492 -12.09 -10.62 -16.11
N ILE A 493 -11.58 -11.28 -15.07
CA ILE A 493 -10.17 -11.60 -14.91
C ILE A 493 -9.97 -13.10 -15.13
N LEU A 494 -9.07 -13.43 -16.06
CA LEU A 494 -8.68 -14.78 -16.40
C LEU A 494 -7.35 -15.17 -15.72
N PRO A 495 -7.16 -16.47 -15.42
CA PRO A 495 -5.90 -16.99 -14.90
C PRO A 495 -4.75 -16.78 -15.89
N SER A 496 -3.52 -16.80 -15.41
CA SER A 496 -2.35 -16.73 -16.28
C SER A 496 -2.35 -17.89 -17.28
N PRO A 497 -2.17 -17.63 -18.59
CA PRO A 497 -2.08 -18.69 -19.60
C PRO A 497 -0.72 -19.40 -19.59
N GLU A 498 0.26 -18.91 -18.83
CA GLU A 498 1.64 -19.44 -18.80
C GLU A 498 1.82 -20.58 -17.81
N VAL A 499 0.86 -20.80 -16.91
CA VAL A 499 0.95 -21.79 -15.83
C VAL A 499 -0.31 -22.64 -15.73
N GLY A 500 -0.13 -23.91 -15.37
CA GLY A 500 -1.24 -24.82 -15.09
C GLY A 500 -1.87 -24.59 -13.72
N SER A 501 -2.85 -25.44 -13.37
CA SER A 501 -3.46 -25.45 -12.04
C SER A 501 -2.43 -25.71 -10.94
N LYS A 502 -2.73 -25.25 -9.71
CA LYS A 502 -1.93 -25.57 -8.52
C LYS A 502 -1.83 -27.07 -8.35
N VAL A 503 -0.61 -27.60 -8.45
CA VAL A 503 -0.27 -29.00 -8.19
C VAL A 503 0.00 -29.25 -6.71
N VAL A 504 0.36 -28.20 -5.97
CA VAL A 504 0.43 -28.17 -4.51
C VAL A 504 -0.33 -26.95 -4.01
N GLN A 505 -1.34 -27.19 -3.19
CA GLN A 505 -2.19 -26.16 -2.58
C GLN A 505 -1.56 -25.59 -1.30
N PRO A 506 -1.93 -24.37 -0.87
CA PRO A 506 -1.41 -23.77 0.35
C PRO A 506 -1.56 -24.66 1.58
N ASP A 507 -2.65 -25.41 1.68
CA ASP A 507 -2.94 -26.26 2.83
C ASP A 507 -2.12 -27.57 2.87
N GLY A 508 -1.47 -27.95 1.76
CA GLY A 508 -0.69 -29.18 1.62
C GLY A 508 0.70 -29.14 2.27
N PHE A 509 1.13 -27.98 2.77
CA PHE A 509 2.43 -27.79 3.39
C PHE A 509 2.43 -28.10 4.90
N SER A 510 3.52 -28.68 5.39
CA SER A 510 3.74 -28.91 6.82
C SER A 510 5.24 -29.04 7.16
N GLY A 511 5.62 -28.75 8.39
CA GLY A 511 7.01 -28.82 8.82
C GLY A 511 7.19 -28.55 10.32
N SER A 512 8.18 -29.18 10.94
CA SER A 512 8.49 -28.95 12.36
C SER A 512 8.99 -27.53 12.61
N GLY A 513 8.54 -26.88 13.68
CA GLY A 513 8.91 -25.48 13.98
C GLY A 513 8.11 -24.44 13.18
N TRP A 514 7.10 -24.88 12.43
CA TRP A 514 6.09 -24.03 11.80
C TRP A 514 4.73 -24.24 12.48
N SER A 515 4.01 -23.16 12.72
CA SER A 515 2.62 -23.18 13.20
C SER A 515 1.70 -22.74 12.06
N LYS A 516 0.62 -23.48 11.82
CA LYS A 516 -0.35 -23.17 10.74
C LYS A 516 -1.60 -22.50 11.32
N SER A 517 -2.09 -21.46 10.66
CA SER A 517 -3.44 -20.89 10.90
C SER A 517 -4.07 -20.53 9.57
N GLY A 518 -5.12 -21.24 9.16
CA GLY A 518 -5.64 -21.17 7.79
C GLY A 518 -4.54 -21.52 6.77
N ASP A 519 -4.35 -20.65 5.78
CA ASP A 519 -3.30 -20.78 4.75
C ASP A 519 -1.97 -20.09 5.11
N ASN A 520 -1.82 -19.66 6.37
CA ASN A 520 -0.64 -18.96 6.87
C ASN A 520 0.27 -19.89 7.69
N TYR A 521 1.59 -19.73 7.54
CA TYR A 521 2.61 -20.51 8.23
C TYR A 521 3.58 -19.60 8.99
N TYR A 522 3.54 -19.69 10.32
CA TYR A 522 4.32 -18.86 11.23
C TYR A 522 5.55 -19.61 11.73
N ALA A 523 6.71 -18.94 11.74
CA ALA A 523 7.95 -19.45 12.31
C ALA A 523 8.52 -18.49 13.36
N ALA A 524 9.05 -19.06 14.44
CA ALA A 524 9.71 -18.34 15.53
C ALA A 524 11.24 -18.47 15.49
N GLY A 525 11.85 -18.51 14.30
CA GLY A 525 13.30 -18.70 14.12
C GLY A 525 13.70 -20.15 13.81
N THR A 526 13.05 -20.78 12.83
CA THR A 526 13.31 -22.18 12.45
C THR A 526 14.27 -22.29 11.27
N SER A 527 15.03 -23.38 11.20
CA SER A 527 15.77 -23.80 10.00
C SER A 527 15.24 -25.10 9.39
N ASN A 528 14.12 -25.60 9.91
CA ASN A 528 13.45 -26.78 9.36
C ASN A 528 12.62 -26.39 8.15
N ALA A 529 12.56 -27.28 7.16
CA ALA A 529 11.81 -27.03 5.94
C ALA A 529 10.29 -27.16 6.15
N LEU A 530 9.55 -26.29 5.47
CA LEU A 530 8.12 -26.47 5.21
C LEU A 530 7.97 -27.29 3.92
N SER A 531 7.32 -28.45 3.96
CA SER A 531 7.35 -29.42 2.86
C SER A 531 5.95 -29.89 2.45
N ALA A 532 5.79 -30.26 1.18
CA ALA A 532 4.57 -30.86 0.64
C ALA A 532 4.91 -31.98 -0.36
N SER A 533 4.13 -33.06 -0.35
CA SER A 533 4.36 -34.22 -1.21
C SER A 533 3.62 -34.06 -2.54
N TYR A 534 4.31 -34.29 -3.65
CA TYR A 534 3.73 -34.32 -5.00
C TYR A 534 4.68 -35.06 -5.94
N ASN A 535 4.15 -35.88 -6.85
CA ASN A 535 4.97 -36.60 -7.82
C ASN A 535 5.26 -35.69 -9.01
N PHE A 536 6.45 -35.08 -9.01
CA PHE A 536 6.86 -34.16 -10.06
C PHE A 536 7.29 -34.92 -11.32
N GLU A 537 6.89 -34.40 -12.48
CA GLU A 537 7.30 -34.94 -13.78
C GLU A 537 8.76 -34.58 -14.04
N ALA A 538 9.58 -35.58 -14.34
CA ALA A 538 11.01 -35.39 -14.55
C ALA A 538 11.27 -34.44 -15.74
N GLY A 539 12.14 -33.47 -15.53
CA GLY A 539 12.50 -32.47 -16.54
C GLY A 539 11.53 -31.30 -16.65
N GLU A 540 10.31 -31.39 -16.14
CA GLU A 540 9.36 -30.27 -16.18
C GLU A 540 9.75 -29.14 -15.24
N VAL A 541 9.33 -27.92 -15.59
CA VAL A 541 9.62 -26.70 -14.81
C VAL A 541 8.40 -26.32 -13.98
N TYR A 542 8.61 -26.10 -12.70
CA TYR A 542 7.56 -25.72 -11.76
C TYR A 542 7.82 -24.33 -11.20
N GLN A 543 6.76 -23.52 -11.18
CA GLN A 543 6.69 -22.24 -10.53
C GLN A 543 6.30 -22.44 -9.06
N ILE A 544 7.15 -21.99 -8.15
CA ILE A 544 6.89 -21.99 -6.71
C ILE A 544 6.69 -20.54 -6.29
N SER A 545 5.54 -20.24 -5.69
CA SER A 545 5.18 -18.89 -5.22
C SER A 545 4.99 -18.92 -3.70
N LEU A 546 5.42 -17.86 -3.01
CA LEU A 546 5.06 -17.59 -1.62
C LEU A 546 5.25 -16.10 -1.31
N LYS A 547 4.61 -15.63 -0.24
CA LYS A 547 4.70 -14.26 0.28
C LYS A 547 5.23 -14.25 1.70
N LEU A 548 6.27 -13.45 1.95
CA LEU A 548 6.78 -13.21 3.31
C LEU A 548 6.13 -11.96 3.90
N VAL A 549 5.57 -12.09 5.09
CA VAL A 549 4.92 -11.01 5.85
C VAL A 549 5.39 -11.06 7.31
N ASP A 550 5.37 -9.92 7.99
CA ASP A 550 5.81 -9.75 9.38
C ASP A 550 7.23 -10.27 9.63
N LYS A 551 8.10 -10.12 8.63
CA LYS A 551 9.44 -10.69 8.68
C LYS A 551 10.26 -9.98 9.76
N LYS A 552 10.90 -10.77 10.63
CA LYS A 552 11.86 -10.26 11.62
C LYS A 552 13.30 -10.63 11.28
N SER A 553 13.55 -11.84 10.79
CA SER A 553 14.90 -12.31 10.45
C SER A 553 14.89 -13.55 9.55
N GLY A 554 16.06 -13.91 9.03
CA GLY A 554 16.28 -15.14 8.25
C GLY A 554 15.79 -15.06 6.80
N SER A 555 15.83 -16.19 6.12
CA SER A 555 15.45 -16.33 4.71
C SER A 555 14.83 -17.69 4.40
N VAL A 556 14.24 -17.82 3.22
CA VAL A 556 13.71 -19.09 2.70
C VAL A 556 14.23 -19.37 1.30
N THR A 557 14.47 -20.65 0.98
CA THR A 557 14.85 -21.10 -0.36
C THR A 557 14.08 -22.37 -0.72
N PRO A 558 13.33 -22.40 -1.84
CA PRO A 558 12.64 -23.60 -2.28
C PRO A 558 13.59 -24.61 -2.94
N LYS A 559 13.18 -25.87 -2.94
CA LYS A 559 13.78 -26.94 -3.74
C LYS A 559 12.76 -28.03 -4.09
N ILE A 560 12.97 -28.70 -5.23
CA ILE A 560 12.23 -29.90 -5.65
C ILE A 560 13.24 -31.05 -5.75
N GLY A 561 13.10 -32.06 -4.89
CA GLY A 561 14.13 -33.09 -4.73
C GLY A 561 15.50 -32.48 -4.38
N ASN A 562 16.49 -32.68 -5.26
CA ASN A 562 17.84 -32.12 -5.12
C ASN A 562 18.05 -30.80 -5.89
N SER A 563 17.08 -30.36 -6.69
CA SER A 563 17.17 -29.09 -7.43
C SER A 563 16.76 -27.93 -6.53
N VAL A 564 17.73 -27.07 -6.18
CA VAL A 564 17.53 -25.91 -5.29
C VAL A 564 17.27 -24.66 -6.13
N GLY A 565 16.41 -23.76 -5.65
CA GLY A 565 16.23 -22.44 -6.25
C GLY A 565 17.54 -21.65 -6.22
N GLN A 566 17.81 -20.87 -7.27
CA GLN A 566 19.08 -20.16 -7.43
C GLN A 566 19.44 -19.20 -6.28
N TYR A 567 18.44 -18.66 -5.59
CA TYR A 567 18.62 -17.62 -4.58
C TYR A 567 17.62 -17.81 -3.43
N SER A 568 17.99 -17.27 -2.26
CA SER A 568 17.12 -17.19 -1.09
C SER A 568 16.30 -15.90 -1.09
N HIS A 569 15.06 -15.96 -0.61
CA HIS A 569 14.22 -14.79 -0.37
C HIS A 569 14.30 -14.35 1.10
N ALA A 570 14.62 -13.08 1.32
CA ALA A 570 14.93 -12.52 2.64
C ALA A 570 14.31 -11.13 2.87
N ILE A 571 13.37 -10.69 2.03
CA ILE A 571 12.67 -9.42 2.17
C ILE A 571 11.15 -9.65 2.20
N GLU A 572 10.38 -8.67 2.67
CA GLU A 572 8.91 -8.79 2.67
C GLU A 572 8.36 -8.73 1.24
N GLY A 573 7.22 -9.40 1.03
CA GLY A 573 6.52 -9.49 -0.26
C GLY A 573 6.60 -10.85 -0.93
N THR A 574 5.96 -10.95 -2.10
CA THR A 574 5.85 -12.20 -2.88
C THR A 574 7.12 -12.45 -3.67
N GLU A 575 7.56 -13.71 -3.75
CA GLU A 575 8.64 -14.14 -4.64
C GLU A 575 8.24 -15.42 -5.37
N VAL A 576 8.81 -15.58 -6.56
CA VAL A 576 8.55 -16.69 -7.46
C VAL A 576 9.85 -17.28 -7.98
N TRP A 577 9.96 -18.61 -7.88
CA TRP A 577 11.06 -19.38 -8.42
C TRP A 577 10.57 -20.31 -9.52
N LEU A 578 11.41 -20.54 -10.53
CA LEU A 578 11.24 -21.64 -11.47
C LEU A 578 12.28 -22.70 -11.16
N ILE A 579 11.84 -23.95 -10.96
CA ILE A 579 12.72 -25.07 -10.66
C ILE A 579 12.39 -26.23 -11.59
N ARG A 580 13.42 -26.75 -12.26
CA ARG A 580 13.36 -27.97 -13.05
C ARG A 580 13.37 -29.20 -12.14
N ALA A 581 12.32 -30.00 -12.20
CA ALA A 581 12.18 -31.20 -11.38
C ALA A 581 13.18 -32.28 -11.82
N PRO A 582 14.01 -32.82 -10.91
CA PRO A 582 14.88 -33.95 -11.21
C PRO A 582 14.07 -35.25 -11.29
N ALA A 583 14.67 -36.30 -11.84
CA ALA A 583 14.02 -37.61 -11.91
C ALA A 583 13.61 -38.13 -10.53
N ASN A 584 12.41 -38.71 -10.43
CA ASN A 584 11.84 -39.30 -9.21
C ASN A 584 11.63 -38.30 -8.06
N ALA A 585 11.49 -37.00 -8.33
CA ALA A 585 11.16 -36.02 -7.30
C ALA A 585 9.72 -36.20 -6.80
N THR A 586 9.55 -36.41 -5.49
CA THR A 586 8.26 -36.69 -4.84
C THR A 586 7.85 -35.64 -3.80
N GLN A 587 8.66 -34.59 -3.64
CA GLN A 587 8.44 -33.57 -2.62
C GLN A 587 9.02 -32.22 -3.04
N VAL A 588 8.32 -31.15 -2.66
CA VAL A 588 8.82 -29.77 -2.61
C VAL A 588 9.11 -29.38 -1.17
N GLN A 589 10.20 -28.64 -0.96
CA GLN A 589 10.59 -28.15 0.36
C GLN A 589 10.95 -26.66 0.28
N ILE A 590 10.40 -25.86 1.18
CA ILE A 590 10.83 -24.49 1.46
C ILE A 590 11.78 -24.54 2.65
N THR A 591 13.08 -24.49 2.36
CA THR A 591 14.13 -24.58 3.39
C THR A 591 14.28 -23.21 4.05
N ALA A 592 14.05 -23.15 5.35
CA ALA A 592 14.30 -21.93 6.13
C ALA A 592 15.75 -21.85 6.61
N SER A 593 16.25 -20.62 6.75
CA SER A 593 17.50 -20.30 7.41
C SER A 593 17.24 -19.33 8.55
N GLY A 594 17.02 -19.86 9.76
CA GLY A 594 16.68 -19.07 10.96
C GLY A 594 15.46 -18.16 10.76
N TYR A 595 14.48 -18.57 9.95
CA TYR A 595 13.39 -17.71 9.52
C TYR A 595 12.42 -17.43 10.67
N LYS A 596 12.13 -16.14 10.86
CA LYS A 596 11.15 -15.63 11.83
C LYS A 596 10.20 -14.67 11.12
N GLY A 597 8.94 -15.04 11.04
CA GLY A 597 7.90 -14.32 10.28
C GLY A 597 6.76 -15.23 9.86
N ASN A 598 5.95 -14.76 8.91
CA ASN A 598 4.81 -15.45 8.34
C ASN A 598 5.00 -15.71 6.83
N VAL A 599 4.70 -16.92 6.40
CA VAL A 599 4.63 -17.32 4.98
C VAL A 599 3.16 -17.49 4.59
N GLN A 600 2.73 -16.75 3.57
CA GLN A 600 1.37 -16.77 3.02
C GLN A 600 1.39 -17.10 1.52
N ASN A 601 0.21 -17.40 0.95
CA ASN A 601 0.03 -17.61 -0.50
C ASN A 601 1.06 -18.58 -1.11
N ILE A 602 1.42 -19.63 -0.35
CA ILE A 602 2.39 -20.62 -0.79
C ILE A 602 1.71 -21.65 -1.70
N TYR A 603 2.20 -21.82 -2.93
CA TYR A 603 1.68 -22.86 -3.83
C TYR A 603 2.68 -23.20 -4.94
N VAL A 604 2.44 -24.31 -5.65
CA VAL A 604 3.27 -24.76 -6.77
C VAL A 604 2.41 -25.01 -8.00
N ARG A 605 2.90 -24.57 -9.17
CA ARG A 605 2.27 -24.75 -10.49
C ARG A 605 3.26 -25.25 -11.51
N LYS A 606 2.80 -25.97 -12.53
CA LYS A 606 3.61 -26.33 -13.70
C LYS A 606 3.67 -25.14 -14.67
N LEU A 607 4.87 -24.78 -15.14
CA LEU A 607 5.03 -23.84 -16.26
C LEU A 607 4.66 -24.54 -17.57
N LEU A 608 3.82 -23.93 -18.38
CA LEU A 608 3.32 -24.54 -19.61
C LEU A 608 4.26 -24.22 -20.77
N ARG A 609 5.07 -25.20 -21.20
CA ARG A 609 5.95 -25.10 -22.36
C ARG A 609 5.78 -26.31 -23.25
N THR A 610 5.47 -26.07 -24.52
CA THR A 610 5.20 -27.14 -25.50
C THR A 610 5.91 -26.94 -26.82
N GLU A 611 6.46 -25.75 -27.05
CA GLU A 611 7.19 -25.39 -28.25
C GLU A 611 8.54 -26.10 -28.31
N THR A 612 8.92 -26.58 -29.48
CA THR A 612 10.26 -27.13 -29.73
C THR A 612 11.32 -26.11 -29.32
N PRO A 613 12.31 -26.48 -28.48
CA PRO A 613 13.37 -25.55 -28.08
C PRO A 613 14.09 -24.97 -29.30
N ALA A 614 14.38 -23.67 -29.25
CA ALA A 614 15.10 -22.99 -30.31
C ALA A 614 16.53 -23.54 -30.47
N VAL A 615 17.08 -23.47 -31.69
CA VAL A 615 18.47 -23.88 -31.97
C VAL A 615 19.36 -22.64 -32.01
N PRO A 616 20.31 -22.49 -31.08
CA PRO A 616 21.20 -21.33 -31.05
C PRO A 616 22.29 -21.42 -32.11
N THR A 617 22.75 -20.26 -32.59
CA THR A 617 24.00 -20.12 -33.36
C THR A 617 25.07 -19.50 -32.46
N LEU A 618 26.19 -20.18 -32.29
CA LEU A 618 27.27 -19.79 -31.36
C LEU A 618 28.48 -19.22 -32.12
N SER A 619 29.09 -18.17 -31.59
CA SER A 619 30.37 -17.62 -32.00
C SER A 619 31.26 -17.34 -30.78
N GLY A 620 32.57 -17.23 -31.01
CA GLY A 620 33.52 -16.94 -29.93
C GLY A 620 34.74 -16.19 -30.42
N SER A 621 35.25 -15.29 -29.58
CA SER A 621 36.52 -14.57 -29.77
C SER A 621 37.38 -14.70 -28.52
N VAL A 622 38.69 -14.56 -28.66
CA VAL A 622 39.67 -14.71 -27.56
C VAL A 622 40.56 -13.48 -27.50
N ASN A 623 40.77 -12.97 -26.28
CA ASN A 623 41.75 -11.93 -25.98
C ASN A 623 42.53 -12.31 -24.70
N GLY A 624 43.80 -12.69 -24.87
CA GLY A 624 44.59 -13.24 -23.76
C GLY A 624 43.93 -14.51 -23.21
N ASN A 625 43.73 -14.55 -21.89
CA ASN A 625 43.09 -15.70 -21.23
C ASN A 625 41.55 -15.65 -21.25
N GLU A 626 40.96 -14.61 -21.85
CA GLU A 626 39.52 -14.40 -21.86
C GLU A 626 38.92 -14.81 -23.20
N ALA A 627 37.87 -15.63 -23.16
CA ALA A 627 37.07 -15.99 -24.31
C ALA A 627 35.68 -15.38 -24.18
N THR A 628 35.29 -14.54 -25.13
CA THR A 628 33.94 -14.00 -25.24
C THR A 628 33.12 -14.90 -26.15
N LEU A 629 32.11 -15.54 -25.58
CA LEU A 629 31.11 -16.33 -26.29
C LEU A 629 29.91 -15.44 -26.58
N LYS A 630 29.43 -15.41 -27.83
CA LYS A 630 28.18 -14.74 -28.22
C LYS A 630 27.28 -15.75 -28.92
N TRP A 631 25.97 -15.69 -28.69
CA TRP A 631 25.04 -16.57 -29.39
C TRP A 631 23.78 -15.83 -29.84
N LYS A 632 23.17 -16.33 -30.90
CA LYS A 632 21.92 -15.81 -31.45
C LYS A 632 20.85 -16.88 -31.37
N ILE A 633 19.66 -16.48 -30.93
CA ILE A 633 18.45 -17.30 -30.88
C ILE A 633 17.40 -16.60 -31.73
N ILE A 634 16.68 -17.36 -32.55
CA ILE A 634 15.58 -16.82 -33.34
C ILE A 634 14.32 -16.82 -32.45
N PRO A 635 13.62 -15.69 -32.29
CA PRO A 635 12.33 -15.64 -31.61
C PRO A 635 11.29 -16.51 -32.32
N VAL A 636 10.16 -16.77 -31.68
CA VAL A 636 9.09 -17.63 -32.21
C VAL A 636 8.57 -17.11 -33.55
N ALA A 637 8.52 -15.79 -33.73
CA ALA A 637 8.15 -15.14 -34.98
C ALA A 637 9.16 -14.05 -35.39
N ARG A 638 9.30 -13.84 -36.70
CA ARG A 638 10.06 -12.74 -37.29
C ARG A 638 9.18 -11.91 -38.23
N LEU A 639 9.37 -10.61 -38.27
CA LEU A 639 8.60 -9.72 -39.16
C LEU A 639 8.83 -10.05 -40.64
N ARG A 640 10.05 -10.42 -41.03
CA ARG A 640 10.41 -10.81 -42.40
C ARG A 640 9.62 -12.01 -42.93
N ASP A 641 9.04 -12.82 -42.03
CA ASP A 641 8.20 -13.96 -42.41
C ASP A 641 6.76 -13.53 -42.71
N SER A 642 6.34 -12.36 -42.22
CA SER A 642 4.99 -11.78 -42.42
C SER A 642 4.97 -10.62 -43.42
N TYR A 643 6.09 -9.92 -43.59
CA TYR A 643 6.25 -8.75 -44.44
C TYR A 643 7.34 -8.97 -45.48
N THR A 644 7.05 -8.69 -46.74
CA THR A 644 8.08 -8.64 -47.78
C THR A 644 8.80 -7.30 -47.68
N ALA A 645 10.10 -7.33 -47.41
CA ALA A 645 10.90 -6.10 -47.35
C ALA A 645 10.95 -5.43 -48.74
N ASP A 646 10.49 -4.18 -48.83
CA ASP A 646 10.74 -3.33 -49.99
C ASP A 646 12.21 -2.94 -50.08
N ILE A 647 12.85 -2.82 -48.91
CA ILE A 647 14.22 -2.37 -48.75
C ILE A 647 14.93 -3.36 -47.83
N HIS A 648 15.88 -4.09 -48.40
CA HIS A 648 16.71 -5.06 -47.69
C HIS A 648 18.17 -4.65 -47.79
N ILE A 649 18.81 -4.43 -46.66
CA ILE A 649 20.22 -4.06 -46.56
C ILE A 649 20.92 -5.08 -45.65
N GLN A 650 22.01 -5.66 -46.14
CA GLN A 650 22.71 -6.72 -45.40
C GLN A 650 24.22 -6.68 -45.57
N ASN A 651 24.96 -7.09 -44.53
CA ASN A 651 26.41 -7.30 -44.54
C ASN A 651 27.21 -6.07 -45.02
N GLN A 652 26.82 -4.87 -44.62
CA GLN A 652 27.52 -3.64 -45.01
C GLN A 652 27.48 -2.55 -43.94
N GLU A 653 28.45 -1.64 -44.05
CA GLU A 653 28.46 -0.40 -43.31
C GLU A 653 27.33 0.53 -43.80
N LEU A 654 26.65 1.17 -42.87
CA LEU A 654 25.69 2.23 -43.15
C LEU A 654 26.44 3.56 -43.15
N ASP A 655 26.67 4.11 -44.33
CA ASP A 655 27.27 5.44 -44.52
C ASP A 655 26.50 6.22 -45.59
N HIS A 656 25.50 6.99 -45.16
CA HIS A 656 24.72 7.86 -46.02
C HIS A 656 25.48 9.15 -46.32
N ASP A 657 26.00 9.78 -45.25
CA ASP A 657 26.85 10.96 -45.34
C ASP A 657 27.75 11.13 -44.09
N THR A 658 28.43 12.28 -43.99
CA THR A 658 29.35 12.57 -42.88
C THR A 658 28.69 12.65 -41.51
N GLN A 659 27.36 12.79 -41.42
CA GLN A 659 26.59 12.87 -40.18
C GLN A 659 25.71 11.64 -39.95
N PHE A 660 25.20 11.00 -41.00
CA PHE A 660 24.16 9.96 -40.91
C PHE A 660 24.63 8.61 -41.48
N GLY A 661 24.28 7.52 -40.81
CA GLY A 661 24.52 6.15 -41.24
C GLY A 661 23.51 5.70 -42.28
N TYR A 662 22.25 5.47 -41.89
CA TYR A 662 21.14 5.28 -42.81
C TYR A 662 20.00 6.26 -42.48
N TYR A 663 19.47 6.90 -43.52
CA TYR A 663 18.40 7.89 -43.40
C TYR A 663 17.36 7.69 -44.48
N ARG A 664 16.07 7.59 -44.10
CA ARG A 664 14.96 7.59 -45.06
C ARG A 664 13.64 8.05 -44.42
N GLU A 665 12.77 8.64 -45.23
CA GLU A 665 11.42 9.07 -44.85
C GLU A 665 10.41 8.49 -45.85
N ASP A 666 9.86 7.32 -45.51
CA ASP A 666 8.83 6.64 -46.31
C ASP A 666 8.07 5.62 -45.45
N GLU A 667 6.90 6.03 -44.98
CA GLU A 667 6.02 5.24 -44.10
C GLU A 667 5.39 4.02 -44.78
N THR A 668 5.38 3.97 -46.12
CA THR A 668 4.68 2.93 -46.87
C THR A 668 5.51 1.66 -47.06
N LYS A 669 6.76 1.69 -46.59
CA LYS A 669 7.77 0.68 -46.88
C LYS A 669 8.03 -0.24 -45.72
N SER A 670 8.30 -1.50 -46.05
CA SER A 670 8.81 -2.51 -45.13
C SER A 670 10.33 -2.59 -45.25
N TYR A 671 11.04 -2.53 -44.12
CA TYR A 671 12.50 -2.50 -44.06
C TYR A 671 13.06 -3.74 -43.36
N LEU A 672 14.15 -4.28 -43.91
CA LEU A 672 14.95 -5.34 -43.28
C LEU A 672 16.43 -4.95 -43.30
N PHE A 673 17.05 -4.94 -42.13
CA PHE A 673 18.49 -4.71 -41.94
C PHE A 673 19.12 -5.93 -41.28
N GLU A 674 20.15 -6.52 -41.89
CA GLU A 674 20.80 -7.73 -41.36
C GLU A 674 22.33 -7.62 -41.33
N ASN A 675 22.94 -7.78 -40.16
CA ASN A 675 24.41 -7.73 -39.98
C ASN A 675 25.01 -6.44 -40.58
N VAL A 676 24.43 -5.30 -40.21
CA VAL A 676 24.86 -3.97 -40.66
C VAL A 676 25.58 -3.26 -39.52
N TRP A 677 26.43 -2.28 -39.83
CA TRP A 677 27.16 -1.54 -38.79
C TRP A 677 27.29 -0.06 -39.11
N CYS A 678 27.55 0.76 -38.09
CA CYS A 678 27.72 2.20 -38.21
C CYS A 678 28.70 2.70 -37.16
N SER A 679 29.67 3.55 -37.54
CA SER A 679 30.67 4.09 -36.60
C SER A 679 30.82 5.60 -36.71
N GLY A 680 30.80 6.28 -35.56
CA GLY A 680 31.06 7.72 -35.44
C GLY A 680 30.02 8.62 -36.11
N LYS A 681 28.85 8.08 -36.46
CA LYS A 681 27.73 8.84 -37.04
C LYS A 681 26.78 9.30 -35.94
N ARG A 682 26.13 10.43 -36.19
CA ARG A 682 25.12 11.01 -35.29
C ARG A 682 23.85 10.15 -35.25
N LYS A 683 23.49 9.55 -36.38
CA LYS A 683 22.31 8.71 -36.53
C LYS A 683 22.70 7.39 -37.17
N GLY A 684 22.52 6.27 -36.47
CA GLY A 684 22.81 4.93 -37.00
C GLY A 684 21.80 4.52 -38.08
N ILE A 685 20.61 4.09 -37.66
CA ILE A 685 19.45 3.86 -38.52
C ILE A 685 18.38 4.87 -38.14
N SER A 686 18.05 5.78 -39.06
CA SER A 686 16.98 6.76 -38.88
C SER A 686 15.92 6.67 -39.95
N LEU A 687 14.73 6.27 -39.54
CA LEU A 687 13.52 6.24 -40.37
C LEU A 687 12.49 7.24 -39.82
N TYR A 688 11.54 7.62 -40.64
CA TYR A 688 10.43 8.51 -40.28
C TYR A 688 9.12 7.85 -40.70
N GLY A 689 8.76 6.79 -39.96
CA GLY A 689 7.65 5.92 -40.28
C GLY A 689 8.03 4.71 -41.15
N ALA A 690 7.24 3.65 -41.05
CA ALA A 690 7.34 2.43 -41.84
C ALA A 690 6.10 1.53 -41.67
N GLU A 691 5.82 0.67 -42.64
CA GLU A 691 4.83 -0.39 -42.48
C GLU A 691 5.34 -1.44 -41.50
N SER A 692 6.60 -1.85 -41.64
CA SER A 692 7.31 -2.70 -40.70
C SER A 692 8.82 -2.44 -40.76
N VAL A 693 9.53 -2.65 -39.65
CA VAL A 693 11.00 -2.58 -39.62
C VAL A 693 11.55 -3.74 -38.82
N GLU A 694 12.40 -4.55 -39.44
CA GLU A 694 13.22 -5.55 -38.77
C GLU A 694 14.70 -5.15 -38.85
N VAL A 695 15.37 -5.12 -37.70
CA VAL A 695 16.82 -4.94 -37.57
C VAL A 695 17.35 -6.16 -36.83
N ASP A 696 18.30 -6.87 -37.43
CA ASP A 696 18.87 -8.09 -36.88
C ASP A 696 20.39 -8.12 -37.02
N GLY A 697 21.13 -7.94 -35.93
CA GLY A 697 22.58 -7.81 -35.99
C GLY A 697 23.02 -6.41 -36.38
N PHE A 698 22.71 -5.40 -35.57
CA PHE A 698 23.20 -4.03 -35.78
C PHE A 698 24.27 -3.67 -34.76
N GLU A 699 25.44 -3.25 -35.25
CA GLU A 699 26.54 -2.74 -34.43
C GLU A 699 26.68 -1.23 -34.63
N CYS A 700 26.64 -0.46 -33.54
CA CYS A 700 26.80 0.99 -33.60
C CYS A 700 27.75 1.48 -32.53
N THR A 701 28.83 2.16 -32.93
CA THR A 701 29.85 2.65 -31.99
C THR A 701 30.16 4.13 -32.17
N GLY A 702 30.23 4.87 -31.06
CA GLY A 702 30.83 6.20 -30.95
C GLY A 702 29.86 7.38 -31.12
N GLY A 703 30.39 8.58 -30.85
CA GLY A 703 29.67 9.86 -30.89
C GLY A 703 30.20 10.82 -31.95
N TYR A 704 29.31 11.33 -32.79
CA TYR A 704 29.58 12.38 -33.76
C TYR A 704 29.85 13.72 -33.08
N THR A 705 31.04 14.29 -33.32
CA THR A 705 31.39 15.65 -32.88
C THR A 705 31.29 16.61 -34.06
N GLY A 706 30.39 17.59 -34.00
CA GLY A 706 30.14 18.53 -35.09
C GLY A 706 28.88 19.37 -34.89
N ALA A 707 28.34 19.94 -35.98
CA ALA A 707 27.10 20.71 -35.89
C ALA A 707 25.92 19.80 -35.49
N ASN A 708 25.12 20.24 -34.50
CA ASN A 708 23.96 19.51 -33.95
C ASN A 708 24.32 18.20 -33.22
N ASP A 709 25.51 18.12 -32.63
CA ASP A 709 25.94 17.00 -31.80
C ASP A 709 25.12 16.84 -30.50
N THR A 710 24.25 17.80 -30.16
CA THR A 710 23.33 17.69 -29.01
C THR A 710 22.41 16.48 -29.03
N TRP A 711 22.08 15.92 -30.20
CA TRP A 711 21.20 14.74 -30.31
C TRP A 711 21.85 13.65 -31.16
N GLN A 712 22.04 12.47 -30.59
CA GLN A 712 22.58 11.29 -31.27
C GLN A 712 21.77 10.04 -30.97
N VAL A 713 21.72 9.13 -31.93
CA VAL A 713 20.92 7.90 -31.80
C VAL A 713 21.49 6.73 -32.60
N GLY A 714 21.44 5.54 -32.00
CA GLY A 714 21.73 4.29 -32.71
C GLY A 714 20.59 3.92 -33.65
N ILE A 715 19.40 3.65 -33.11
CA ILE A 715 18.19 3.36 -33.89
C ILE A 715 17.06 4.33 -33.50
N GLN A 716 16.50 5.00 -34.49
CA GLN A 716 15.31 5.81 -34.36
C GLN A 716 14.43 5.59 -35.60
N VAL A 717 13.32 4.88 -35.43
CA VAL A 717 12.36 4.67 -36.54
C VAL A 717 11.24 5.72 -36.52
N ASP A 718 11.09 6.39 -35.37
CA ASP A 718 10.04 7.34 -35.07
C ASP A 718 10.67 8.60 -34.47
N LEU A 719 10.60 9.76 -35.12
CA LEU A 719 10.98 11.05 -34.50
C LEU A 719 9.81 12.01 -34.50
N TYR A 720 9.12 12.06 -35.64
CA TYR A 720 7.89 12.79 -35.88
C TYR A 720 6.91 11.90 -36.63
N THR A 721 5.65 12.32 -36.72
CA THR A 721 4.69 11.70 -37.63
C THR A 721 5.25 11.71 -39.06
N PRO A 722 5.08 10.62 -39.83
CA PRO A 722 4.40 9.36 -39.48
C PRO A 722 5.24 8.36 -38.66
N TYR A 723 4.56 7.41 -38.01
CA TYR A 723 5.17 6.43 -37.10
C TYR A 723 5.23 5.03 -37.73
N ALA A 724 6.24 4.25 -37.38
CA ALA A 724 6.30 2.83 -37.73
C ALA A 724 5.27 2.02 -36.98
N LYS A 725 4.52 1.21 -37.73
CA LYS A 725 3.41 0.43 -37.17
C LYS A 725 3.88 -0.71 -36.27
N ILE A 726 4.96 -1.38 -36.68
CA ILE A 726 5.59 -2.46 -35.92
C ILE A 726 7.10 -2.50 -36.13
N GLN A 727 7.85 -2.75 -35.06
CA GLN A 727 9.32 -2.79 -35.07
C GLN A 727 9.82 -4.04 -34.36
N GLN A 728 10.80 -4.72 -34.96
CA GLN A 728 11.52 -5.83 -34.34
C GLN A 728 13.01 -5.56 -34.40
N LEU A 729 13.61 -5.23 -33.25
CA LEU A 729 15.00 -4.77 -33.12
C LEU A 729 15.76 -5.81 -32.29
N GLY A 730 16.49 -6.68 -32.98
CA GLY A 730 17.09 -7.88 -32.42
C GLY A 730 18.60 -7.97 -32.61
N ASN A 731 19.26 -8.67 -31.67
CA ASN A 731 20.69 -8.96 -31.77
C ASN A 731 21.52 -7.68 -31.95
N LEU A 732 21.37 -6.73 -31.04
CA LEU A 732 21.92 -5.36 -31.15
C LEU A 732 23.15 -5.19 -30.25
N GLU A 733 24.12 -4.40 -30.72
CA GLU A 733 25.27 -3.93 -29.94
C GLU A 733 25.48 -2.45 -30.23
N ILE A 734 24.94 -1.59 -29.36
CA ILE A 734 24.94 -0.14 -29.55
C ILE A 734 25.64 0.50 -28.36
N ASP A 735 26.79 1.11 -28.60
CA ASP A 735 27.56 1.88 -27.63
C ASP A 735 27.89 3.26 -28.19
N LEU A 736 27.16 4.29 -27.74
CA LEU A 736 27.42 5.65 -28.21
C LEU A 736 28.69 6.26 -27.58
N GLY A 737 29.23 5.67 -26.51
CA GLY A 737 30.42 6.15 -25.80
C GLY A 737 30.25 7.54 -25.18
N LEU A 738 29.03 7.94 -24.84
CA LEU A 738 28.72 9.28 -24.34
C LEU A 738 28.59 9.27 -22.82
N PRO A 739 29.13 10.29 -22.11
CA PRO A 739 28.87 10.44 -20.68
C PRO A 739 27.43 10.90 -20.44
N SER A 740 26.92 10.61 -19.24
CA SER A 740 25.63 11.14 -18.79
C SER A 740 25.56 12.67 -18.92
N ASN A 741 24.39 13.18 -19.29
CA ASN A 741 24.09 14.61 -19.33
C ASN A 741 23.79 15.20 -17.94
N PHE A 742 23.72 14.39 -16.89
CA PHE A 742 23.34 14.79 -15.52
C PHE A 742 22.00 15.54 -15.42
N GLY A 743 21.12 15.37 -16.41
CA GLY A 743 19.84 16.08 -16.52
C GLY A 743 19.93 17.47 -17.13
N ASP A 744 21.10 17.90 -17.62
CA ASP A 744 21.29 19.14 -18.35
C ASP A 744 21.22 18.91 -19.87
N TYR A 745 20.17 19.40 -20.50
CA TYR A 745 19.95 19.26 -21.94
C TYR A 745 20.74 20.25 -22.80
N THR A 746 21.43 21.21 -22.17
CA THR A 746 22.16 22.28 -22.87
C THR A 746 23.62 21.93 -23.12
N VAL A 747 24.13 20.86 -22.50
CA VAL A 747 25.50 20.37 -22.70
C VAL A 747 25.68 19.69 -24.07
N GLN A 748 26.93 19.54 -24.48
CA GLN A 748 27.27 18.74 -25.65
C GLN A 748 26.71 17.32 -25.49
N PHE A 749 26.10 16.80 -26.56
CA PHE A 749 25.40 15.52 -26.54
C PHE A 749 24.18 15.46 -25.61
N GLY A 750 23.66 16.56 -25.07
CA GLY A 750 22.69 16.59 -23.97
C GLY A 750 21.36 15.82 -24.17
N ASN A 751 21.06 15.28 -25.35
CA ASN A 751 19.87 14.47 -25.63
C ASN A 751 20.24 13.27 -26.53
N SER A 752 21.00 12.29 -26.06
CA SER A 752 21.43 11.16 -26.91
C SER A 752 21.06 9.82 -26.30
N ASP A 753 20.47 8.96 -27.14
CA ASP A 753 19.87 7.69 -26.73
C ASP A 753 20.21 6.57 -27.72
N PRO A 754 20.75 5.40 -27.30
CA PRO A 754 20.94 4.23 -28.15
C PRO A 754 19.71 3.83 -28.98
N ILE A 755 18.52 3.79 -28.37
CA ILE A 755 17.26 3.50 -29.08
C ILE A 755 16.18 4.52 -28.71
N VAL A 756 15.53 5.08 -29.73
CA VAL A 756 14.35 5.93 -29.60
C VAL A 756 13.17 5.28 -30.30
N VAL A 757 12.18 4.85 -29.50
CA VAL A 757 10.86 4.41 -29.97
C VAL A 757 9.85 5.52 -29.63
N ASN A 758 9.79 6.52 -30.50
CA ASN A 758 8.85 7.62 -30.35
C ASN A 758 7.44 7.20 -30.80
N GLY A 759 6.45 8.07 -30.59
CA GLY A 759 5.05 7.79 -30.87
C GLY A 759 4.19 9.04 -30.71
N ALA A 760 2.92 8.94 -31.09
CA ALA A 760 1.96 10.01 -30.88
C ALA A 760 1.82 10.30 -29.39
N TYR A 761 1.66 11.59 -29.05
CA TYR A 761 1.48 11.99 -27.66
C TYR A 761 0.03 11.79 -27.21
N ASP A 762 -0.94 11.80 -28.10
CA ASP A 762 -2.37 11.58 -27.81
C ASP A 762 -3.06 10.96 -29.03
N GLY A 763 -4.36 10.64 -28.87
CA GLY A 763 -5.15 10.07 -29.95
C GLY A 763 -4.86 8.60 -30.22
N GLU A 764 -5.49 8.08 -31.27
CA GLU A 764 -5.51 6.65 -31.59
C GLU A 764 -4.11 6.06 -31.79
N GLU A 765 -3.25 6.75 -32.54
CA GLU A 765 -1.89 6.30 -32.88
C GLU A 765 -1.00 6.04 -31.66
N SER A 766 -1.29 6.65 -30.50
CA SER A 766 -0.52 6.44 -29.27
C SER A 766 -0.75 5.06 -28.64
N TYR A 767 -1.76 4.31 -29.09
CA TYR A 767 -2.12 2.98 -28.58
C TYR A 767 -1.94 1.85 -29.61
N LEU A 768 -1.87 2.18 -30.91
CA LEU A 768 -1.91 1.20 -32.00
C LEU A 768 -0.59 0.46 -32.24
N TYR A 769 0.54 1.14 -32.09
CA TYR A 769 1.82 0.67 -32.60
C TYR A 769 2.68 0.04 -31.50
N SER A 770 3.53 -0.92 -31.91
CA SER A 770 4.41 -1.66 -31.00
C SER A 770 5.86 -1.72 -31.45
N ALA A 771 6.75 -2.00 -30.51
CA ALA A 771 8.14 -2.35 -30.78
C ALA A 771 8.59 -3.53 -29.90
N HIS A 772 9.46 -4.37 -30.45
CA HIS A 772 9.98 -5.57 -29.81
C HIS A 772 11.51 -5.51 -29.85
N ILE A 773 12.14 -5.45 -28.69
CA ILE A 773 13.60 -5.33 -28.54
C ILE A 773 14.11 -6.60 -27.85
N TYR A 774 15.04 -7.31 -28.48
CA TYR A 774 15.62 -8.50 -27.86
C TYR A 774 17.10 -8.68 -28.14
N ASN A 775 17.77 -9.43 -27.25
CA ASN A 775 19.20 -9.71 -27.32
C ASN A 775 20.00 -8.43 -27.63
N ALA A 776 19.86 -7.42 -26.78
CA ALA A 776 20.40 -6.09 -27.01
C ALA A 776 21.42 -5.71 -25.94
N ASP A 777 22.63 -5.35 -26.36
CA ASP A 777 23.63 -4.70 -25.52
C ASP A 777 23.62 -3.20 -25.83
N LEU A 778 23.10 -2.40 -24.90
CA LEU A 778 22.83 -0.97 -25.09
C LEU A 778 23.60 -0.15 -24.05
N ARG A 779 24.51 0.71 -24.51
CA ARG A 779 25.47 1.39 -23.65
C ARG A 779 25.58 2.88 -23.92
N ALA A 780 25.88 3.61 -22.85
CA ALA A 780 26.47 4.94 -22.86
C ALA A 780 25.72 5.96 -23.73
N GLY A 781 24.39 6.00 -23.59
CA GLY A 781 23.63 7.20 -23.92
C GLY A 781 23.95 8.33 -22.95
N SER A 782 23.69 9.57 -23.33
CA SER A 782 23.88 10.71 -22.42
C SER A 782 22.60 11.02 -21.62
N ASP A 783 21.44 10.96 -22.26
CA ASP A 783 20.15 11.28 -21.63
C ASP A 783 19.43 10.01 -21.21
N ALA A 784 19.20 9.09 -22.14
CA ALA A 784 18.68 7.77 -21.85
C ALA A 784 19.38 6.63 -22.60
N VAL A 785 19.13 5.38 -22.17
CA VAL A 785 19.52 4.20 -22.98
C VAL A 785 18.41 3.89 -23.98
N THR A 786 17.17 3.86 -23.50
CA THR A 786 15.99 3.75 -24.36
C THR A 786 14.95 4.80 -24.01
N ASP A 787 14.38 5.41 -25.05
CA ASP A 787 13.30 6.39 -24.94
C ASP A 787 12.02 5.89 -25.62
N LEU A 788 11.00 5.55 -24.82
CA LEU A 788 9.84 4.78 -25.26
C LEU A 788 8.52 5.54 -25.11
N LYS A 789 7.72 5.62 -26.19
CA LYS A 789 6.39 6.25 -26.20
C LYS A 789 5.26 5.37 -26.75
N LYS A 790 5.57 4.12 -27.09
CA LYS A 790 4.64 3.10 -27.61
C LYS A 790 4.54 1.90 -26.66
N ASN A 791 3.76 0.88 -27.02
CA ASN A 791 3.82 -0.42 -26.37
C ASN A 791 5.11 -1.14 -26.79
N VAL A 792 6.01 -1.42 -25.86
CA VAL A 792 7.32 -1.99 -26.12
C VAL A 792 7.56 -3.20 -25.23
N GLU A 793 8.06 -4.27 -25.82
CA GLU A 793 8.58 -5.41 -25.08
C GLU A 793 10.09 -5.47 -25.22
N VAL A 794 10.79 -5.66 -24.09
CA VAL A 794 12.25 -5.84 -24.03
C VAL A 794 12.54 -7.21 -23.43
N ASN A 795 13.33 -8.04 -24.10
CA ASN A 795 13.68 -9.37 -23.60
C ASN A 795 15.17 -9.70 -23.80
N ASN A 796 15.84 -10.18 -22.75
CA ASN A 796 17.27 -10.54 -22.79
C ASN A 796 18.14 -9.36 -23.24
N ALA A 797 18.23 -8.32 -22.41
CA ALA A 797 19.01 -7.12 -22.75
C ALA A 797 19.97 -6.74 -21.62
N TYR A 798 21.05 -6.06 -21.98
CA TYR A 798 22.00 -5.45 -21.05
C TYR A 798 22.01 -3.95 -21.30
N TYR A 799 21.83 -3.18 -20.23
CA TYR A 799 21.80 -1.72 -20.27
C TYR A 799 22.93 -1.16 -19.41
N PHE A 800 23.65 -0.17 -19.92
CA PHE A 800 24.74 0.47 -19.20
C PHE A 800 24.72 2.00 -19.31
N GLY A 801 24.80 2.68 -18.17
CA GLY A 801 25.00 4.14 -18.09
C GLY A 801 23.80 5.00 -18.49
N ALA A 802 24.07 6.24 -18.93
CA ALA A 802 23.12 7.34 -19.16
C ALA A 802 22.47 7.93 -17.89
N CYS A 803 21.85 9.11 -18.03
CA CYS A 803 21.10 9.75 -16.95
C CYS A 803 19.82 8.97 -16.57
N LYS A 804 19.11 8.42 -17.56
CA LYS A 804 17.89 7.59 -17.38
C LYS A 804 17.98 6.32 -18.22
N MET A 805 18.10 5.14 -17.63
CA MET A 805 18.33 3.93 -18.44
C MET A 805 17.10 3.56 -19.30
N LEU A 806 15.98 3.22 -18.67
CA LEU A 806 14.72 2.91 -19.33
C LEU A 806 13.72 4.05 -19.09
N ARG A 807 13.49 4.87 -20.12
CA ARG A 807 12.54 5.97 -20.07
C ARG A 807 11.26 5.61 -20.81
N THR A 808 10.12 5.82 -20.15
CA THR A 808 8.79 5.60 -20.76
C THR A 808 7.93 6.84 -20.57
N HIS A 809 7.24 7.28 -21.63
CA HIS A 809 6.44 8.49 -21.61
C HIS A 809 4.95 8.26 -21.77
N LYS A 810 4.18 9.15 -21.13
CA LYS A 810 2.72 9.32 -21.25
C LYS A 810 1.90 8.05 -21.42
N HIS A 811 1.73 7.53 -22.64
CA HIS A 811 0.93 6.33 -22.96
C HIS A 811 1.77 5.08 -23.27
N GLY A 812 3.09 5.24 -23.36
CA GLY A 812 4.03 4.16 -23.54
C GLY A 812 3.93 3.13 -22.42
N LYS A 813 4.16 1.88 -22.79
CA LYS A 813 4.18 0.73 -21.90
C LYS A 813 5.44 -0.06 -22.18
N ALA A 814 6.20 -0.41 -21.17
CA ALA A 814 7.37 -1.28 -21.32
C ALA A 814 7.15 -2.57 -20.51
N LEU A 815 7.15 -3.73 -21.18
CA LEU A 815 7.31 -5.03 -20.52
C LEU A 815 8.76 -5.47 -20.68
N VAL A 816 9.52 -5.48 -19.59
CA VAL A 816 10.95 -5.75 -19.60
C VAL A 816 11.23 -7.06 -18.88
N THR A 817 11.89 -7.97 -19.58
CA THR A 817 12.09 -9.34 -19.13
C THR A 817 13.53 -9.78 -19.31
N ASN A 818 14.06 -10.50 -18.32
CA ASN A 818 15.40 -11.08 -18.39
C ASN A 818 16.51 -10.03 -18.68
N THR A 819 16.38 -8.83 -18.11
CA THR A 819 17.26 -7.69 -18.42
C THR A 819 18.17 -7.36 -17.25
N GLU A 820 19.43 -7.07 -17.55
CA GLU A 820 20.42 -6.59 -16.59
C GLU A 820 20.68 -5.09 -16.82
N PHE A 821 20.70 -4.34 -15.72
CA PHE A 821 20.99 -2.92 -15.70
C PHE A 821 22.23 -2.69 -14.84
N GLU A 822 23.22 -1.99 -15.39
CA GLU A 822 24.39 -1.50 -14.67
C GLU A 822 24.44 0.02 -14.73
N GLN A 823 24.35 0.66 -13.56
CA GLN A 823 24.39 2.11 -13.43
C GLN A 823 25.82 2.65 -13.59
N ASP A 824 25.94 3.87 -14.08
CA ASP A 824 27.21 4.61 -14.13
C ASP A 824 27.14 5.85 -13.21
N TYR A 825 28.27 6.52 -12.98
CA TYR A 825 28.43 7.69 -12.11
C TYR A 825 27.32 8.73 -12.26
N GLY A 826 26.90 9.00 -13.50
CA GLY A 826 25.90 10.01 -13.83
C GLY A 826 24.46 9.48 -13.97
N THR A 827 24.18 8.23 -13.63
CA THR A 827 22.83 7.67 -13.69
C THR A 827 21.98 8.23 -12.57
N ARG A 828 20.81 8.79 -12.92
CA ARG A 828 19.84 9.31 -11.97
C ARG A 828 18.83 8.23 -11.59
N GLU A 829 18.26 7.58 -12.61
CA GLU A 829 17.14 6.64 -12.48
C GLU A 829 17.33 5.48 -13.47
N VAL A 830 17.00 4.25 -13.05
CA VAL A 830 17.02 3.08 -13.94
C VAL A 830 15.67 2.96 -14.64
N PHE A 831 14.59 3.02 -13.86
CA PHE A 831 13.22 2.95 -14.35
C PHE A 831 12.57 4.34 -14.24
N SER A 832 12.43 5.02 -15.38
CA SER A 832 12.02 6.43 -15.47
C SER A 832 10.67 6.58 -16.19
N PRO A 833 9.54 6.22 -15.57
CA PRO A 833 8.22 6.58 -16.08
C PRO A 833 7.99 8.09 -15.89
N THR A 834 7.78 8.82 -16.98
CA THR A 834 7.67 10.29 -16.93
C THR A 834 6.27 10.79 -16.59
N HIS A 835 5.25 9.94 -16.69
CA HIS A 835 3.85 10.25 -16.36
C HIS A 835 3.18 9.05 -15.68
N SER A 836 2.07 9.26 -14.96
CA SER A 836 1.36 8.17 -14.28
C SER A 836 0.83 7.05 -15.19
N PRO A 837 0.40 7.29 -16.45
CA PRO A 837 -0.06 6.20 -17.32
C PRO A 837 1.08 5.49 -18.07
N ALA A 838 2.33 5.95 -17.90
CA ALA A 838 3.51 5.35 -18.52
C ALA A 838 3.97 4.13 -17.71
N ILE A 839 3.50 2.95 -18.05
CA ILE A 839 3.69 1.74 -17.23
C ILE A 839 4.98 1.02 -17.59
N ILE A 840 5.74 0.60 -16.58
CA ILE A 840 6.91 -0.27 -16.72
C ILE A 840 6.66 -1.55 -15.91
N GLU A 841 6.58 -2.68 -16.57
CA GLU A 841 6.47 -4.01 -15.97
C GLU A 841 7.83 -4.70 -16.05
N ILE A 842 8.29 -5.28 -14.94
CA ILE A 842 9.59 -5.96 -14.87
C ILE A 842 9.45 -7.40 -14.40
N TRP A 843 10.13 -8.31 -15.09
CA TRP A 843 10.22 -9.72 -14.75
C TRP A 843 11.64 -10.24 -14.92
N ASN A 844 12.16 -10.92 -13.91
CA ASN A 844 13.51 -11.50 -13.95
C ASN A 844 14.62 -10.49 -14.32
N CYS A 845 14.56 -9.28 -13.77
CA CYS A 845 15.56 -8.24 -13.99
C CYS A 845 16.49 -8.08 -12.78
N ALA A 846 17.66 -7.48 -13.00
CA ALA A 846 18.60 -7.09 -11.96
C ALA A 846 19.15 -5.68 -12.21
N VAL A 847 19.43 -4.95 -11.13
CA VAL A 847 20.11 -3.64 -11.14
C VAL A 847 21.37 -3.76 -10.28
N ASP A 848 22.53 -3.54 -10.90
CA ASP A 848 23.86 -3.66 -10.26
C ASP A 848 24.04 -5.02 -9.56
N GLY A 849 23.61 -6.10 -10.24
CA GLY A 849 23.62 -7.47 -9.71
C GLY A 849 22.55 -7.77 -8.64
N VAL A 850 21.77 -6.78 -8.20
CA VAL A 850 20.67 -6.96 -7.24
C VAL A 850 19.38 -7.26 -8.00
N ARG A 851 18.79 -8.43 -7.71
CA ARG A 851 17.51 -8.85 -8.31
C ARG A 851 16.38 -7.88 -7.97
N CYS A 852 15.56 -7.53 -8.96
CA CYS A 852 14.32 -6.78 -8.77
C CYS A 852 13.21 -7.70 -8.21
N VAL A 853 12.98 -7.66 -6.90
CA VAL A 853 11.97 -8.49 -6.23
C VAL A 853 10.74 -7.65 -5.87
N THR A 854 10.85 -6.56 -5.12
CA THR A 854 9.67 -5.75 -4.78
C THR A 854 9.84 -4.29 -5.15
N LYS A 855 8.72 -3.59 -5.39
CA LYS A 855 8.75 -2.13 -5.61
C LYS A 855 9.40 -1.41 -4.43
N GLU A 856 9.11 -1.85 -3.19
CA GLU A 856 9.70 -1.28 -1.98
C GLU A 856 11.22 -1.45 -1.93
N GLN A 857 11.72 -2.64 -2.27
CA GLN A 857 13.17 -2.87 -2.41
C GLN A 857 13.80 -1.87 -3.40
N LEU A 858 13.19 -1.68 -4.57
CA LEU A 858 13.70 -0.77 -5.59
C LEU A 858 13.64 0.70 -5.16
N VAL A 859 12.63 1.08 -4.38
CA VAL A 859 12.58 2.43 -3.78
C VAL A 859 13.74 2.62 -2.79
N ASN A 860 14.03 1.59 -1.98
CA ASN A 860 15.04 1.64 -0.92
C ASN A 860 16.47 1.34 -1.39
N GLN A 861 16.67 0.94 -2.64
CA GLN A 861 18.01 0.79 -3.24
C GLN A 861 18.58 2.16 -3.59
N HIS A 862 19.11 2.85 -2.57
CA HIS A 862 19.69 4.17 -2.70
C HIS A 862 21.14 4.11 -3.19
N LYS A 863 21.51 5.08 -4.04
CA LYS A 863 22.88 5.32 -4.47
C LYS A 863 23.74 5.84 -3.31
N ASP A 864 24.98 5.38 -3.24
CA ASP A 864 25.98 5.85 -2.28
C ASP A 864 26.79 7.05 -2.81
N GLU A 865 27.82 7.46 -2.07
CA GLU A 865 28.70 8.59 -2.39
C GLU A 865 29.52 8.42 -3.69
N THR A 866 29.51 7.21 -4.29
CA THR A 866 30.21 6.95 -5.55
C THR A 866 29.43 7.40 -6.79
N PHE A 867 28.19 7.89 -6.63
CA PHE A 867 27.35 8.40 -7.70
C PHE A 867 27.15 9.92 -7.61
N TYR A 868 26.97 10.59 -8.75
CA TYR A 868 26.60 12.01 -8.80
C TYR A 868 25.26 12.31 -8.11
N PHE A 869 24.32 11.38 -8.21
CA PHE A 869 22.98 11.47 -7.64
C PHE A 869 22.86 10.67 -6.33
N GLU A 870 23.79 10.89 -5.39
CA GLU A 870 23.79 10.27 -4.06
C GLU A 870 22.41 10.34 -3.39
N GLY A 871 22.01 9.25 -2.72
CA GLY A 871 20.75 9.14 -1.99
C GLY A 871 19.50 8.94 -2.85
N ARG A 872 19.58 9.04 -4.18
CA ARG A 872 18.47 8.73 -5.08
C ARG A 872 18.30 7.21 -5.22
N GLY A 873 17.04 6.75 -5.23
CA GLY A 873 16.70 5.36 -5.57
C GLY A 873 16.84 5.05 -7.07
N VAL A 874 16.53 3.82 -7.47
CA VAL A 874 16.47 3.41 -8.89
C VAL A 874 15.14 3.80 -9.57
N LEU A 875 14.13 4.07 -8.72
CA LEU A 875 12.79 4.66 -8.91
C LEU A 875 12.74 6.09 -9.48
N GLY A 876 12.19 6.32 -10.68
CA GLY A 876 11.78 7.68 -11.11
C GLY A 876 10.56 8.25 -10.36
N PRO A 877 10.17 9.52 -10.61
CA PRO A 877 9.12 10.21 -9.87
C PRO A 877 7.76 9.52 -9.87
N ASN A 878 7.32 8.98 -11.01
CA ASN A 878 6.06 8.23 -11.13
C ASN A 878 6.25 6.74 -10.77
N ARG A 879 6.97 6.44 -9.69
CA ARG A 879 7.27 5.07 -9.24
C ARG A 879 6.06 4.15 -9.08
N ASN A 880 4.87 4.70 -8.88
CA ASN A 880 3.63 3.92 -8.86
C ASN A 880 3.25 3.35 -10.23
N SER A 881 3.87 3.78 -11.32
CA SER A 881 3.69 3.22 -12.66
C SER A 881 4.63 2.04 -12.94
N VAL A 882 5.48 1.65 -11.97
CA VAL A 882 6.33 0.47 -12.05
C VAL A 882 5.64 -0.72 -11.36
N GLU A 883 5.68 -1.89 -11.98
CA GLU A 883 5.16 -3.16 -11.47
C GLU A 883 6.21 -4.26 -11.58
N VAL A 884 6.48 -4.97 -10.48
CA VAL A 884 7.30 -6.19 -10.50
C VAL A 884 6.38 -7.38 -10.63
N LEU A 885 6.41 -8.04 -11.78
CA LEU A 885 5.53 -9.17 -12.05
C LEU A 885 5.85 -10.36 -11.14
N LYS A 886 4.82 -11.13 -10.80
CA LYS A 886 4.86 -12.25 -9.83
C LYS A 886 4.38 -13.56 -10.41
N THR A 887 4.52 -13.69 -11.71
CA THR A 887 4.33 -14.93 -12.47
C THR A 887 4.96 -14.72 -13.84
N TYR A 888 5.25 -15.80 -14.54
CA TYR A 888 5.83 -15.70 -15.88
C TYR A 888 4.92 -14.85 -16.80
N PRO A 889 5.45 -13.80 -17.45
CA PRO A 889 4.66 -12.92 -18.31
C PRO A 889 4.43 -13.53 -19.69
N THR A 890 3.27 -13.25 -20.28
CA THR A 890 3.00 -13.56 -21.69
C THR A 890 3.62 -12.51 -22.58
N LEU A 891 4.71 -12.90 -23.25
CA LEU A 891 5.41 -12.11 -24.28
C LEU A 891 4.80 -12.35 -25.67
N ASP A 892 4.88 -11.34 -26.51
CA ASP A 892 4.56 -11.44 -27.94
C ASP A 892 5.54 -12.40 -28.65
N ASP A 893 5.08 -13.15 -29.65
CA ASP A 893 5.91 -14.10 -30.40
C ASP A 893 7.07 -13.43 -31.14
N LEU A 894 6.98 -12.14 -31.43
CA LEU A 894 8.08 -11.34 -31.98
C LEU A 894 9.23 -11.10 -30.98
N ASN A 895 8.98 -11.30 -29.68
CA ASN A 895 9.95 -11.08 -28.61
C ASN A 895 10.20 -12.33 -27.73
N ARG A 896 9.38 -13.36 -27.88
CA ARG A 896 9.43 -14.61 -27.14
C ARG A 896 10.42 -15.59 -27.78
N PHE A 897 11.25 -16.22 -26.96
CA PHE A 897 12.08 -17.36 -27.36
C PHE A 897 11.45 -18.65 -26.85
N ALA A 898 11.50 -19.72 -27.65
CA ALA A 898 11.18 -21.08 -27.19
C ALA A 898 12.33 -21.62 -26.33
N MET A 899 12.51 -21.01 -25.15
CA MET A 899 13.62 -21.26 -24.24
C MET A 899 13.23 -20.84 -22.81
N THR A 900 13.49 -21.72 -21.84
CA THR A 900 13.45 -21.41 -20.41
C THR A 900 14.83 -21.14 -19.82
N ASP A 901 15.86 -21.75 -20.36
CA ASP A 901 17.25 -21.81 -19.87
C ASP A 901 18.14 -22.48 -20.93
N MET A 902 19.45 -22.47 -20.73
CA MET A 902 20.42 -23.04 -21.67
C MET A 902 21.44 -23.94 -21.00
N GLU A 903 22.10 -24.76 -21.82
CA GLU A 903 23.24 -25.59 -21.41
C GLU A 903 24.41 -25.35 -22.36
N PHE A 904 25.62 -25.29 -21.80
CA PHE A 904 26.87 -25.19 -22.54
C PHE A 904 27.78 -26.36 -22.19
N GLU A 905 28.50 -26.85 -23.19
CA GLU A 905 29.53 -27.87 -23.01
C GLU A 905 30.85 -27.44 -23.64
N VAL A 906 31.94 -27.94 -23.05
CA VAL A 906 33.31 -27.77 -23.51
C VAL A 906 34.03 -29.11 -23.60
N SER A 907 34.87 -29.26 -24.64
CA SER A 907 35.82 -30.34 -24.82
C SER A 907 37.24 -29.76 -25.01
N SER A 908 38.26 -30.38 -24.42
CA SER A 908 39.65 -29.99 -24.62
C SER A 908 40.31 -30.85 -25.72
N ASN A 909 41.16 -30.24 -26.55
CA ASN A 909 42.00 -30.92 -27.56
C ASN A 909 41.26 -31.78 -28.61
N GLY A 910 40.10 -31.35 -29.12
CA GLY A 910 39.37 -32.08 -30.16
C GLY A 910 38.94 -33.51 -29.74
N GLY A 911 38.81 -33.73 -28.43
CA GLY A 911 38.39 -35.00 -27.86
C GLY A 911 36.89 -35.23 -28.02
N SER A 912 36.47 -36.51 -28.08
CA SER A 912 35.06 -36.91 -28.14
C SER A 912 34.29 -36.76 -26.82
N THR A 913 34.95 -36.28 -25.76
CA THR A 913 34.37 -36.18 -24.41
C THR A 913 34.00 -34.74 -24.09
N TRP A 914 32.73 -34.51 -23.77
CA TRP A 914 32.17 -33.21 -23.44
C TRP A 914 31.93 -33.09 -21.94
N SER A 915 32.14 -31.90 -21.39
CA SER A 915 31.88 -31.56 -19.99
C SER A 915 31.09 -30.27 -19.90
N THR A 916 30.26 -30.11 -18.86
CA THR A 916 29.49 -28.88 -18.64
C THR A 916 30.43 -27.67 -18.52
N LEU A 917 30.14 -26.62 -19.29
CA LEU A 917 30.79 -25.33 -19.18
C LEU A 917 29.91 -24.42 -18.32
N ASN A 918 30.45 -23.95 -17.19
CA ASN A 918 29.72 -23.04 -16.31
C ASN A 918 29.72 -21.62 -16.91
N VAL A 919 28.59 -21.23 -17.49
CA VAL A 919 28.36 -19.90 -18.06
C VAL A 919 27.38 -19.17 -17.15
N PRO A 920 27.66 -17.95 -16.69
CA PRO A 920 26.80 -17.28 -15.72
C PRO A 920 25.48 -16.80 -16.35
N ASN A 921 24.42 -16.73 -15.54
CA ASN A 921 23.12 -16.15 -15.89
C ASN A 921 22.45 -16.79 -17.12
N ILE A 922 22.54 -18.12 -17.28
CA ILE A 922 21.87 -18.86 -18.37
C ILE A 922 20.76 -19.82 -17.91
N ASP A 923 20.61 -19.95 -16.59
CA ASP A 923 19.75 -20.92 -15.93
C ASP A 923 18.35 -20.35 -15.63
N LEU A 924 17.45 -21.17 -15.08
CA LEU A 924 16.13 -20.75 -14.63
C LEU A 924 16.20 -19.65 -13.55
N PRO A 925 15.34 -18.61 -13.60
CA PRO A 925 14.06 -18.56 -14.32
C PRO A 925 14.15 -18.03 -15.76
N GLY A 926 15.35 -17.79 -16.28
CA GLY A 926 15.59 -17.29 -17.64
C GLY A 926 17.01 -16.72 -17.78
N VAL A 927 17.56 -16.76 -18.99
CA VAL A 927 18.88 -16.20 -19.31
C VAL A 927 18.86 -14.68 -19.11
N ILE A 928 19.52 -14.13 -18.11
CA ILE A 928 19.51 -12.68 -17.82
C ILE A 928 20.57 -11.96 -18.67
N GLY A 929 20.25 -10.78 -19.20
CA GLY A 929 21.19 -9.97 -19.99
C GLY A 929 21.19 -10.32 -21.47
N ALA A 930 22.04 -9.64 -22.25
CA ALA A 930 22.30 -9.98 -23.64
C ALA A 930 22.95 -11.37 -23.78
N PHE A 931 22.83 -12.01 -24.93
CA PHE A 931 23.37 -13.34 -25.24
C PHE A 931 24.88 -13.29 -25.57
N GLY A 932 25.66 -12.86 -24.59
CA GLY A 932 27.11 -12.87 -24.65
C GLY A 932 27.75 -12.92 -23.26
N ARG A 933 28.85 -13.66 -23.12
CA ARG A 933 29.60 -13.81 -21.85
C ARG A 933 31.09 -13.90 -22.10
N THR A 934 31.88 -13.28 -21.24
CA THR A 934 33.33 -13.46 -21.20
C THR A 934 33.71 -14.41 -20.08
N LEU A 935 34.53 -15.41 -20.40
CA LEU A 935 34.96 -16.46 -19.48
C LEU A 935 36.48 -16.58 -19.52
N SER A 936 37.09 -16.88 -18.38
CA SER A 936 38.54 -17.15 -18.33
C SER A 936 38.82 -18.63 -18.60
N PHE A 937 39.78 -18.89 -19.48
CA PHE A 937 40.27 -20.23 -19.80
C PHE A 937 41.77 -20.35 -19.50
N SER A 938 42.22 -21.54 -19.16
CA SER A 938 43.65 -21.87 -19.21
C SER A 938 44.13 -21.97 -20.66
N SER A 939 45.42 -21.76 -20.90
CA SER A 939 45.95 -21.90 -22.26
C SER A 939 45.67 -23.28 -22.86
N GLY A 940 45.24 -23.30 -24.12
CA GLY A 940 44.84 -24.52 -24.82
C GLY A 940 43.79 -24.27 -25.90
N THR A 941 43.43 -25.34 -26.62
CA THR A 941 42.36 -25.32 -27.61
C THR A 941 41.14 -26.05 -27.08
N TYR A 942 39.98 -25.38 -27.18
CA TYR A 942 38.70 -25.86 -26.68
C TYR A 942 37.65 -25.87 -27.78
N GLU A 943 36.85 -26.92 -27.83
CA GLU A 943 35.62 -26.96 -28.61
C GLU A 943 34.43 -26.66 -27.69
N ILE A 944 33.53 -25.77 -28.12
CA ILE A 944 32.38 -25.31 -27.33
C ILE A 944 31.11 -25.42 -28.16
N ARG A 945 30.02 -25.84 -27.51
CA ARG A 945 28.66 -25.88 -28.06
C ARG A 945 27.62 -25.52 -26.99
N CYS A 946 26.44 -25.09 -27.41
CA CYS A 946 25.33 -24.78 -26.51
C CYS A 946 23.99 -25.28 -27.05
N ARG A 947 22.96 -25.37 -26.20
CA ARG A 947 21.58 -25.69 -26.59
C ARG A 947 20.57 -25.02 -25.67
N CYS A 948 19.36 -24.80 -26.18
CA CYS A 948 18.23 -24.31 -25.38
C CYS A 948 17.47 -25.48 -24.75
N LEU A 949 16.91 -25.24 -23.58
CA LEU A 949 15.91 -26.09 -22.93
C LEU A 949 14.57 -25.33 -22.90
N ASN A 950 13.44 -26.03 -23.00
CA ASN A 950 12.12 -25.41 -22.92
C ASN A 950 11.12 -26.33 -22.19
N GLY A 951 10.86 -26.08 -20.91
CA GLY A 951 10.15 -27.07 -20.08
C GLY A 951 10.90 -28.42 -20.11
N ALA A 952 10.22 -29.56 -20.12
CA ALA A 952 10.89 -30.86 -20.22
C ALA A 952 11.64 -31.13 -21.54
N LEU A 953 11.50 -30.28 -22.56
CA LEU A 953 12.10 -30.49 -23.87
C LEU A 953 13.57 -30.04 -23.88
N THR A 954 14.42 -30.86 -24.50
CA THR A 954 15.85 -30.60 -24.71
C THR A 954 16.11 -30.29 -26.19
N GLY A 955 16.72 -29.14 -26.47
CA GLY A 955 17.01 -28.70 -27.83
C GLY A 955 18.19 -29.40 -28.49
N ALA A 956 18.33 -29.17 -29.80
CA ALA A 956 19.51 -29.57 -30.54
C ALA A 956 20.73 -28.72 -30.15
N TRP A 957 21.92 -29.30 -30.22
CA TRP A 957 23.17 -28.56 -30.08
C TRP A 957 23.36 -27.55 -31.22
N SER A 958 23.97 -26.41 -30.88
CA SER A 958 24.45 -25.40 -31.82
C SER A 958 25.52 -25.96 -32.76
N ASN A 959 25.99 -25.12 -33.68
CA ASN A 959 27.30 -25.30 -34.26
C ASN A 959 28.37 -25.40 -33.16
N THR A 960 29.39 -26.24 -33.39
CA THR A 960 30.58 -26.30 -32.54
C THR A 960 31.57 -25.24 -33.00
N ILE A 961 32.10 -24.47 -32.05
CA ILE A 961 33.18 -23.52 -32.30
C ILE A 961 34.47 -24.02 -31.67
N SER A 962 35.62 -23.64 -32.24
CA SER A 962 36.93 -23.90 -31.67
C SER A 962 37.57 -22.57 -31.27
N ILE A 963 37.99 -22.45 -30.01
CA ILE A 963 38.74 -21.30 -29.49
C ILE A 963 40.15 -21.74 -29.08
N THR A 964 41.13 -20.84 -29.18
CA THR A 964 42.51 -21.09 -28.72
C THR A 964 42.96 -19.92 -27.84
N VAL A 965 43.39 -20.26 -26.63
CA VAL A 965 43.72 -19.34 -25.53
C VAL A 965 45.22 -19.35 -25.25
#